data_AF-A0A538LUQ8-F1
#
_entry.id   AF-A0A538LUQ8-F1
#
_cell.length_a   1.000
_cell.length_b   1.000
_cell.length_c   1.000
_cell.angle_alpha   90.00
_cell.angle_beta   90.00
_cell.angle_gamma   90.00
#
_symmetry.space_group_name_H-M   'P 1'
#
loop_
_entity.id
_entity.type
_entity.pdbx_description
1 polymer ?
#
loop_
_entity_poly.entity_id
_entity_poly.type
_entity_poly.pdbx_seq_one_letter_code
_entity_poly.pdbx_strand_id
1 'polypeptide(L)'
;MAAAETEDQGARNDDCRHRRDAGRGSTVKLRGRVRMSLLARTSAAVTDERGGVLVMFALFAPVAILFVALAIDVSNTFVHARHLQLQADASALAAAQEFQPCNNAAIVAHAAQYGGASEATSPAGAVKASEPVYNSQIGGTPPSKIYELVNSKTYYKQSSPVDSSAVEKVPCEAMMVDVKLTETNLPWYVKVFKSVFNGVPNIDAHARVELKQASTATGSFPVAVNDLRPKSVEAYFVDESVSPATQLMNCGASEKSPCSVELKSDGTSNGLGVWDNKEQPFAVAVRKPTVGVRVAVSGRATLTGNMATDCALTFVTCSDGSSAGVGLLHIQGYSGNGTATASSPIVRQVKLSGAPGGCLDGYFSNPVSSCKLAASATVDWGTATRPTGADVDALVNGTCYALTFQSISGTNELWSSASTAPSGSCASLEKKETAAGTGYITLTHGAGATQINLRAKDSSATKTFTAVQRSYAASSNSEPVQEAFLGRVGGLTGDEDSFRMCESGNEGEACKPKLIVTLGLKGTLEAARSTNDSGYTMRFAGTGSQNQSVSCEAAKGGTQYYAALAYGCAGQWAINPTLTCPDKTNPADCIGPATGNKQNQVAKGMNLRILGSEKPATCTRPNHWKEFTFINGVPNVSPNDPRVVTVFVTPYGSFGGSGSSSEFPIAEFAVFYVTGWQDSGNGFNNPCQGNGDDTAEPGTIVGHFIKYVVLDASGGGTTTCELNALGECVAVLTR
;
A
#
# COMPACT_ATOMS: atom_id res chain seq x y z
N MET A 1 -54.04 33.05 -1.65
CA MET A 1 -54.45 34.21 -0.84
C MET A 1 -53.53 35.35 -1.26
N ALA A 2 -53.93 36.14 -2.27
CA ALA A 2 -54.62 37.44 -2.12
C ALA A 2 -53.71 38.47 -1.42
N ALA A 3 -53.44 39.69 -1.89
CA ALA A 3 -53.82 40.52 -3.05
C ALA A 3 -52.71 41.63 -3.11
N ALA A 4 -52.18 42.05 -4.26
CA ALA A 4 -52.68 43.13 -5.13
C ALA A 4 -53.27 44.34 -4.38
N GLU A 5 -52.56 45.48 -4.41
CA GLU A 5 -53.19 46.80 -4.44
C GLU A 5 -52.30 47.80 -5.19
N THR A 6 -52.65 47.98 -6.46
CA THR A 6 -52.39 49.17 -7.27
C THR A 6 -53.46 50.20 -6.94
N GLU A 7 -53.07 51.45 -6.74
CA GLU A 7 -53.99 52.58 -6.92
C GLU A 7 -53.38 53.59 -7.89
N ASP A 8 -54.27 54.14 -8.70
CA ASP A 8 -54.10 54.64 -10.04
C ASP A 8 -54.68 56.07 -10.10
N GLN A 9 -54.24 56.80 -11.13
CA GLN A 9 -54.96 57.90 -11.78
C GLN A 9 -55.19 59.24 -11.05
N GLY A 10 -54.65 60.28 -11.70
CA GLY A 10 -55.04 61.68 -11.50
C GLY A 10 -54.45 62.60 -12.58
N ALA A 11 -54.87 62.38 -13.82
CA ALA A 11 -54.43 63.12 -15.01
C ALA A 11 -55.06 64.53 -15.12
N ARG A 12 -54.32 65.45 -15.78
CA ARG A 12 -54.75 66.29 -16.94
C ARG A 12 -54.36 67.78 -16.92
N ASN A 13 -53.69 68.14 -18.02
CA ASN A 13 -53.90 69.27 -18.94
C ASN A 13 -53.11 70.58 -18.78
N ASP A 14 -52.17 70.73 -19.72
CA ASP A 14 -52.18 71.67 -20.85
C ASP A 14 -52.25 73.18 -20.59
N ASP A 15 -51.06 73.77 -20.69
CA ASP A 15 -50.62 74.70 -21.74
C ASP A 15 -51.39 76.00 -22.10
N CYS A 16 -50.59 77.07 -22.14
CA CYS A 16 -50.72 78.30 -22.94
C CYS A 16 -51.84 79.32 -22.64
N ARG A 17 -51.45 80.58 -22.33
CA ARG A 17 -51.58 81.75 -23.25
C ARG A 17 -51.12 83.11 -22.68
N HIS A 18 -50.32 83.80 -23.51
CA HIS A 18 -50.25 85.23 -23.88
C HIS A 18 -50.17 86.33 -22.79
N ARG A 19 -49.08 87.10 -22.68
CA ARG A 19 -48.55 88.25 -23.51
C ARG A 19 -49.37 89.56 -23.45
N ARG A 20 -48.71 90.62 -22.94
CA ARG A 20 -48.55 92.05 -23.39
C ARG A 20 -48.27 92.92 -22.14
N ASP A 21 -47.40 93.93 -22.08
CA ASP A 21 -46.93 94.94 -23.04
C ASP A 21 -45.46 95.40 -22.82
N ALA A 22 -44.98 96.26 -23.73
CA ALA A 22 -43.60 96.59 -24.07
C ALA A 22 -43.00 97.87 -23.45
N GLY A 23 -41.67 98.02 -23.56
CA GLY A 23 -40.93 99.29 -23.50
C GLY A 23 -39.50 99.16 -24.07
N ARG A 24 -39.22 99.87 -25.17
CA ARG A 24 -37.99 99.91 -26.01
C ARG A 24 -36.76 100.50 -25.29
N GLY A 25 -35.54 100.00 -25.54
CA GLY A 25 -34.55 100.54 -26.52
C GLY A 25 -33.20 100.71 -25.80
N SER A 26 -31.98 100.64 -26.36
CA SER A 26 -31.43 100.63 -27.72
C SER A 26 -30.05 99.93 -27.68
N THR A 27 -29.75 99.03 -28.62
CA THR A 27 -28.68 99.11 -29.66
C THR A 27 -27.20 99.28 -29.24
N VAL A 28 -26.39 98.49 -29.96
CA VAL A 28 -25.02 98.72 -30.46
C VAL A 28 -23.87 97.90 -29.83
N LYS A 29 -23.32 97.07 -30.72
CA LYS A 29 -22.09 96.28 -30.70
C LYS A 29 -20.82 97.13 -30.60
N LEU A 30 -19.76 96.57 -30.03
CA LEU A 30 -18.35 96.69 -30.46
C LEU A 30 -17.57 95.56 -29.74
N ARG A 31 -17.17 94.44 -30.35
CA ARG A 31 -16.05 94.21 -31.30
C ARG A 31 -14.78 95.00 -30.98
N GLY A 32 -13.68 94.27 -30.71
CA GLY A 32 -12.32 94.80 -30.66
C GLY A 32 -11.55 94.27 -29.45
N ARG A 33 -11.10 93.01 -29.44
CA ARG A 33 -9.78 92.55 -29.93
C ARG A 33 -8.60 93.24 -29.20
N VAL A 34 -7.71 92.39 -28.65
CA VAL A 34 -6.23 92.50 -28.62
C VAL A 34 -5.58 92.49 -27.22
N ARG A 35 -4.94 91.34 -26.96
CA ARG A 35 -3.63 91.06 -26.30
C ARG A 35 -3.48 91.08 -24.77
N MET A 36 -2.90 89.95 -24.34
CA MET A 36 -1.79 89.74 -23.40
C MET A 36 -1.61 90.75 -22.26
N SER A 37 -1.71 90.24 -21.03
CA SER A 37 -0.58 90.16 -20.07
C SER A 37 -1.13 89.67 -18.72
N LEU A 38 -0.79 88.43 -18.33
CA LEU A 38 -0.03 88.15 -17.11
C LEU A 38 0.38 89.42 -16.33
N LEU A 39 0.06 89.42 -15.03
CA LEU A 39 0.46 90.40 -14.00
C LEU A 39 -0.40 91.67 -13.90
N ALA A 40 -1.59 91.58 -13.27
CA ALA A 40 -2.16 92.68 -12.48
C ALA A 40 -3.49 92.30 -11.80
N ARG A 41 -3.54 91.26 -10.95
CA ARG A 41 -4.56 91.12 -9.87
C ARG A 41 -4.06 90.32 -8.66
N THR A 42 -2.76 90.43 -8.36
CA THR A 42 -2.16 89.96 -7.09
C THR A 42 -1.67 91.16 -6.30
N SER A 43 -2.56 92.08 -5.92
CA SER A 43 -2.24 93.22 -5.06
C SER A 43 -3.50 93.96 -4.58
N ALA A 44 -4.42 93.23 -3.95
CA ALA A 44 -5.49 93.81 -3.11
C ALA A 44 -6.07 92.76 -2.13
N ALA A 45 -5.20 91.95 -1.52
CA ALA A 45 -5.58 91.04 -0.43
C ALA A 45 -4.39 90.82 0.53
N VAL A 46 -3.64 91.89 0.80
CA VAL A 46 -2.58 91.92 1.80
C VAL A 46 -2.90 93.05 2.76
N THR A 47 -3.85 92.79 3.67
CA THR A 47 -3.99 93.38 5.02
C THR A 47 -5.28 92.84 5.62
N ASP A 48 -5.35 91.53 5.89
CA ASP A 48 -6.30 90.99 6.86
C ASP A 48 -5.70 89.73 7.50
N GLU A 49 -5.29 89.84 8.76
CA GLU A 49 -4.66 88.74 9.52
C GLU A 49 -5.67 87.72 10.07
N ARG A 50 -6.88 87.66 9.50
CA ARG A 50 -7.86 86.58 9.77
C ARG A 50 -7.90 85.48 8.69
N GLY A 51 -7.07 85.58 7.64
CA GLY A 51 -7.09 84.66 6.49
C GLY A 51 -5.98 83.61 6.42
N GLY A 52 -4.92 83.70 7.23
CA GLY A 52 -3.77 82.80 7.15
C GLY A 52 -4.10 81.33 7.42
N VAL A 53 -5.00 81.07 8.39
CA VAL A 53 -5.51 79.73 8.69
C VAL A 53 -6.33 79.17 7.53
N LEU A 54 -7.09 80.02 6.83
CA LEU A 54 -7.92 79.61 5.70
C LEU A 54 -7.06 79.24 4.49
N VAL A 55 -5.95 79.95 4.26
CA VAL A 55 -4.97 79.62 3.21
C VAL A 55 -4.22 78.33 3.55
N MET A 56 -3.77 78.16 4.80
CA MET A 56 -3.14 76.91 5.24
C MET A 56 -4.08 75.72 5.15
N PHE A 57 -5.34 75.87 5.57
CA PHE A 57 -6.36 74.82 5.43
C PHE A 57 -6.68 74.53 3.95
N ALA A 58 -6.81 75.56 3.10
CA ALA A 58 -7.07 75.37 1.68
C ALA A 58 -5.94 74.64 0.94
N LEU A 59 -4.68 74.79 1.40
CA LEU A 59 -3.54 74.07 0.84
C LEU A 59 -3.34 72.68 1.47
N PHE A 60 -3.57 72.54 2.78
CA PHE A 60 -3.32 71.30 3.52
C PHE A 60 -4.49 70.31 3.43
N ALA A 61 -5.74 70.77 3.44
CA ALA A 61 -6.91 69.89 3.42
C ALA A 61 -6.93 68.96 2.18
N PRO A 62 -6.62 69.42 0.94
CA PRO A 62 -6.50 68.53 -0.20
C PRO A 62 -5.42 67.46 -0.02
N VAL A 63 -4.27 67.81 0.57
CA VAL A 63 -3.17 66.87 0.84
C VAL A 63 -3.58 65.85 1.90
N ALA A 64 -4.22 66.28 2.99
CA ALA A 64 -4.72 65.40 4.03
C ALA A 64 -5.81 64.43 3.51
N ILE A 65 -6.73 64.93 2.68
CA ILE A 65 -7.76 64.10 2.02
C ILE A 65 -7.10 63.04 1.11
N LEU A 66 -6.06 63.43 0.35
CA LEU A 66 -5.29 62.48 -0.47
C LEU A 66 -4.61 61.40 0.38
N PHE A 67 -4.01 61.75 1.52
CA PHE A 67 -3.42 60.76 2.44
C PHE A 67 -4.46 59.80 3.03
N VAL A 68 -5.63 60.29 3.44
CA VAL A 68 -6.72 59.44 3.95
C VAL A 68 -7.24 58.50 2.87
N ALA A 69 -7.43 59.01 1.64
CA ALA A 69 -7.87 58.21 0.52
C ALA A 69 -6.84 57.12 0.13
N LEU A 70 -5.55 57.43 0.14
CA LEU A 70 -4.49 56.44 -0.06
C LEU A 70 -4.52 55.37 1.04
N ALA A 71 -4.69 55.76 2.30
CA ALA A 71 -4.79 54.83 3.42
C ALA A 71 -6.00 53.88 3.29
N ILE A 72 -7.15 54.38 2.80
CA ILE A 72 -8.33 53.56 2.52
C ILE A 72 -8.05 52.55 1.41
N ASP A 73 -7.46 52.96 0.29
CA ASP A 73 -7.16 52.07 -0.84
C ASP A 73 -6.13 50.99 -0.47
N VAL A 74 -5.06 51.36 0.27
CA VAL A 74 -4.08 50.38 0.77
C VAL A 74 -4.72 49.41 1.75
N SER A 75 -5.56 49.90 2.67
CA SER A 75 -6.30 49.04 3.60
C SER A 75 -7.22 48.07 2.85
N ASN A 76 -7.90 48.53 1.79
CA ASN A 76 -8.73 47.67 0.96
C ASN A 76 -7.92 46.53 0.33
N THR A 77 -6.72 46.82 -0.19
CA THR A 77 -5.83 45.79 -0.77
C THR A 77 -5.46 44.71 0.25
N PHE A 78 -5.21 45.10 1.49
CA PHE A 78 -4.87 44.17 2.57
C PHE A 78 -6.06 43.28 2.96
N VAL A 79 -7.27 43.84 3.05
CA VAL A 79 -8.48 43.05 3.36
C VAL A 79 -8.78 42.05 2.24
N HIS A 80 -8.64 42.46 0.97
CA HIS A 80 -8.79 41.56 -0.17
C HIS A 80 -7.76 40.42 -0.15
N ALA A 81 -6.48 40.71 0.12
CA ALA A 81 -5.44 39.69 0.22
C ALA A 81 -5.72 38.70 1.35
N ARG A 82 -6.14 39.19 2.52
CA ARG A 82 -6.50 38.33 3.66
C ARG A 82 -7.73 37.46 3.36
N HIS A 83 -8.74 38.02 2.69
CA HIS A 83 -9.93 37.25 2.31
C HIS A 83 -9.61 36.20 1.24
N LEU A 84 -8.74 36.53 0.28
CA LEU A 84 -8.27 35.59 -0.74
C LEU A 84 -7.48 34.42 -0.13
N GLN A 85 -6.69 34.67 0.93
CA GLN A 85 -6.04 33.59 1.67
C GLN A 85 -7.04 32.68 2.38
N LEU A 86 -8.07 33.25 3.04
CA LEU A 86 -9.13 32.45 3.65
C LEU A 86 -9.89 31.61 2.61
N GLN A 87 -10.08 32.12 1.39
CA GLN A 87 -10.64 31.37 0.27
C GLN A 87 -9.72 30.22 -0.14
N ALA A 88 -8.40 30.44 -0.23
CA ALA A 88 -7.44 29.39 -0.59
C ALA A 88 -7.43 28.27 0.45
N ASP A 89 -7.38 28.62 1.74
CA ASP A 89 -7.39 27.64 2.85
C ASP A 89 -8.69 26.83 2.85
N ALA A 90 -9.84 27.49 2.68
CA ALA A 90 -11.15 26.84 2.59
C ALA A 90 -11.26 25.95 1.35
N SER A 91 -10.74 26.40 0.21
CA SER A 91 -10.70 25.63 -1.05
C SER A 91 -9.88 24.35 -0.88
N ALA A 92 -8.65 24.45 -0.36
CA ALA A 92 -7.79 23.29 -0.15
C ALA A 92 -8.39 22.30 0.86
N LEU A 93 -8.99 22.78 1.95
CA LEU A 93 -9.63 21.93 2.96
C LEU A 93 -10.92 21.27 2.45
N ALA A 94 -11.75 21.99 1.68
CA ALA A 94 -12.94 21.42 1.08
C ALA A 94 -12.60 20.36 0.03
N ALA A 95 -11.60 20.65 -0.81
CA ALA A 95 -11.08 19.70 -1.80
C ALA A 95 -10.52 18.45 -1.13
N ALA A 96 -9.92 18.59 0.06
CA ALA A 96 -9.42 17.45 0.82
C ALA A 96 -10.53 16.45 1.17
N GLN A 97 -11.76 16.92 1.40
CA GLN A 97 -12.89 16.04 1.77
C GLN A 97 -13.25 15.05 0.66
N GLU A 98 -12.94 15.37 -0.59
CA GLU A 98 -13.20 14.55 -1.77
C GLU A 98 -12.06 13.55 -2.07
N PHE A 99 -11.12 13.34 -1.13
CA PHE A 99 -10.18 12.23 -1.20
C PHE A 99 -10.79 10.88 -0.75
N GLN A 100 -12.02 10.87 -0.23
CA GLN A 100 -12.74 9.67 0.22
C GLN A 100 -14.16 9.58 -0.39
N PRO A 101 -14.33 9.03 -1.61
CA PRO A 101 -13.33 8.35 -2.43
C PRO A 101 -12.50 9.33 -3.29
N CYS A 102 -11.29 8.97 -3.69
CA CYS A 102 -10.39 9.87 -4.41
C CYS A 102 -10.88 10.17 -5.84
N ASN A 103 -11.68 11.22 -6.00
CA ASN A 103 -12.27 11.62 -7.29
C ASN A 103 -11.72 12.97 -7.75
N ASN A 104 -10.81 12.95 -8.74
CA ASN A 104 -10.16 14.15 -9.28
C ASN A 104 -11.14 15.27 -9.69
N ALA A 105 -12.27 14.92 -10.33
CA ALA A 105 -13.22 15.92 -10.80
C ALA A 105 -13.98 16.56 -9.62
N ALA A 106 -14.37 15.75 -8.63
CA ALA A 106 -15.04 16.24 -7.42
C ALA A 106 -14.10 17.12 -6.58
N ILE A 107 -12.83 16.70 -6.41
CA ILE A 107 -11.80 17.46 -5.69
C ILE A 107 -11.66 18.87 -6.30
N VAL A 108 -11.51 18.99 -7.62
CA VAL A 108 -11.35 20.29 -8.29
C VAL A 108 -12.66 21.10 -8.26
N ALA A 109 -13.82 20.47 -8.39
CA ALA A 109 -15.11 21.15 -8.33
C ALA A 109 -15.42 21.73 -6.94
N HIS A 110 -15.08 21.00 -5.87
CA HIS A 110 -15.25 21.46 -4.48
C HIS A 110 -14.17 22.48 -4.08
N ALA A 111 -12.96 22.38 -4.61
CA ALA A 111 -11.95 23.43 -4.49
C ALA A 111 -12.53 24.78 -4.99
N ALA A 112 -13.03 24.80 -6.23
CA ALA A 112 -13.61 26.00 -6.83
C ALA A 112 -14.85 26.51 -6.06
N GLN A 113 -15.71 25.58 -5.61
CA GLN A 113 -16.91 25.92 -4.84
C GLN A 113 -16.58 26.72 -3.57
N TYR A 114 -15.50 26.39 -2.86
CA TYR A 114 -15.10 27.08 -1.62
C TYR A 114 -14.03 28.16 -1.83
N GLY A 115 -13.34 28.16 -2.98
CA GLY A 115 -12.40 29.20 -3.41
C GLY A 115 -13.08 30.46 -3.96
N GLY A 116 -14.39 30.41 -4.23
CA GLY A 116 -15.15 31.54 -4.75
C GLY A 116 -14.97 31.79 -6.26
N ALA A 117 -14.32 30.86 -6.97
CA ALA A 117 -14.16 30.86 -8.41
C ALA A 117 -15.33 30.10 -9.09
N SER A 118 -15.73 30.53 -10.29
CA SER A 118 -16.76 29.80 -11.07
C SER A 118 -16.22 28.52 -11.72
N GLU A 119 -14.90 28.42 -11.85
CA GLU A 119 -14.19 27.27 -12.39
C GLU A 119 -12.76 27.23 -11.83
N ALA A 120 -12.21 26.03 -11.72
CA ALA A 120 -10.80 25.82 -11.41
C ALA A 120 -10.12 25.03 -12.54
N THR A 121 -8.88 25.39 -12.86
CA THR A 121 -8.08 24.69 -13.88
C THR A 121 -7.07 23.78 -13.21
N SER A 122 -7.13 22.49 -13.54
CA SER A 122 -6.17 21.47 -13.10
C SER A 122 -5.34 20.96 -14.30
N PRO A 123 -4.33 20.10 -14.09
CA PRO A 123 -3.60 19.46 -15.19
C PRO A 123 -4.48 18.61 -16.13
N ALA A 124 -5.68 18.19 -15.69
CA ALA A 124 -6.66 17.52 -16.55
C ALA A 124 -7.56 18.49 -17.36
N GLY A 125 -7.49 19.78 -17.08
CA GLY A 125 -8.34 20.82 -17.68
C GLY A 125 -9.20 21.58 -16.67
N ALA A 126 -10.06 22.46 -17.19
CA ALA A 126 -10.98 23.28 -16.42
C ALA A 126 -12.22 22.49 -15.97
N VAL A 127 -12.59 22.64 -14.70
CA VAL A 127 -13.76 22.02 -14.07
C VAL A 127 -14.61 23.13 -13.46
N LYS A 128 -15.93 23.08 -13.70
CA LYS A 128 -16.87 24.03 -13.11
C LYS A 128 -17.02 23.79 -11.61
N ALA A 129 -17.19 24.87 -10.86
CA ALA A 129 -17.51 24.77 -9.44
C ALA A 129 -18.84 24.06 -9.21
N SER A 130 -18.92 23.31 -8.10
CA SER A 130 -20.20 22.85 -7.57
C SER A 130 -21.03 24.04 -7.09
N GLU A 131 -22.35 23.98 -7.27
CA GLU A 131 -23.27 25.03 -6.86
C GLU A 131 -23.95 24.70 -5.51
N PRO A 132 -24.23 25.69 -4.65
CA PRO A 132 -23.88 27.11 -4.82
C PRO A 132 -22.38 27.37 -4.54
N VAL A 133 -21.79 28.34 -5.25
CA VAL A 133 -20.43 28.83 -4.95
C VAL A 133 -20.44 29.62 -3.63
N TYR A 134 -19.53 29.26 -2.73
CA TYR A 134 -19.32 29.90 -1.43
C TYR A 134 -18.14 30.88 -1.46
N ASN A 135 -17.96 31.62 -0.36
CA ASN A 135 -16.83 32.52 -0.13
C ASN A 135 -16.56 33.50 -1.28
N SER A 136 -17.60 34.08 -1.89
CA SER A 136 -17.43 35.10 -2.94
C SER A 136 -16.52 36.23 -2.47
N GLN A 137 -15.65 36.74 -3.35
CA GLN A 137 -14.71 37.78 -2.98
C GLN A 137 -15.42 39.08 -2.53
N ILE A 138 -14.85 39.71 -1.50
CA ILE A 138 -15.37 40.95 -0.92
C ILE A 138 -15.26 42.13 -1.90
N GLY A 139 -15.87 43.26 -1.56
CA GLY A 139 -15.75 44.49 -2.36
C GLY A 139 -16.49 44.46 -3.69
N GLY A 140 -17.35 43.45 -3.93
CA GLY A 140 -18.12 43.31 -5.17
C GLY A 140 -17.29 42.79 -6.35
N THR A 141 -16.15 42.14 -6.10
CA THR A 141 -15.37 41.49 -7.14
C THR A 141 -16.18 40.32 -7.73
N PRO A 142 -16.51 40.33 -9.03
CA PRO A 142 -17.24 39.22 -9.65
C PRO A 142 -16.37 37.96 -9.73
N PRO A 143 -16.95 36.75 -9.69
CA PRO A 143 -16.21 35.49 -9.82
C PRO A 143 -15.33 35.39 -11.06
N SER A 144 -15.69 36.09 -12.15
CA SER A 144 -14.90 36.15 -13.39
C SER A 144 -13.53 36.82 -13.26
N LYS A 145 -13.23 37.44 -12.11
CA LYS A 145 -11.92 38.03 -11.79
C LYS A 145 -11.10 37.20 -10.81
N ILE A 146 -11.66 36.10 -10.30
CA ILE A 146 -10.99 35.13 -9.44
C ILE A 146 -10.61 33.94 -10.31
N TYR A 147 -9.33 33.62 -10.36
CA TYR A 147 -8.81 32.50 -11.11
C TYR A 147 -8.20 31.49 -10.16
N GLU A 148 -8.68 30.26 -10.22
CA GLU A 148 -8.18 29.16 -9.42
C GLU A 148 -7.39 28.17 -10.28
N LEU A 149 -6.15 27.91 -9.90
CA LEU A 149 -5.31 26.88 -10.48
C LEU A 149 -5.04 25.82 -9.43
N VAL A 150 -5.34 24.56 -9.77
CA VAL A 150 -5.07 23.40 -8.91
C VAL A 150 -3.82 22.69 -9.41
N ASN A 151 -2.91 22.36 -8.50
CA ASN A 151 -1.66 21.64 -8.77
C ASN A 151 -0.82 22.29 -9.88
N SER A 152 -0.79 23.63 -9.92
CA SER A 152 0.04 24.40 -10.85
C SER A 152 1.30 24.90 -10.16
N LYS A 153 2.43 25.01 -10.89
CA LYS A 153 3.63 25.64 -10.34
C LYS A 153 3.56 27.17 -10.30
N THR A 154 2.65 27.79 -11.05
CA THR A 154 2.58 29.25 -11.20
C THR A 154 1.17 29.76 -10.95
N TYR A 155 1.05 31.07 -10.72
CA TYR A 155 -0.24 31.76 -10.63
C TYR A 155 -0.80 32.11 -12.01
N TYR A 156 -2.07 32.51 -12.05
CA TYR A 156 -2.77 32.80 -13.30
C TYR A 156 -2.05 33.88 -14.12
N LYS A 157 -1.63 33.53 -15.34
CA LYS A 157 -0.89 34.40 -16.29
C LYS A 157 0.42 34.99 -15.73
N GLN A 158 1.04 34.31 -14.77
CA GLN A 158 2.33 34.72 -14.20
C GLN A 158 3.40 33.68 -14.50
N SER A 159 4.61 34.11 -14.88
CA SER A 159 5.78 33.23 -15.08
C SER A 159 6.62 33.05 -13.80
N SER A 160 6.34 33.84 -12.76
CA SER A 160 7.02 33.84 -11.47
C SER A 160 6.08 34.41 -10.39
N PRO A 161 6.15 33.95 -9.13
CA PRO A 161 7.05 32.91 -8.61
C PRO A 161 6.67 31.50 -9.10
N VAL A 162 7.67 30.63 -9.21
CA VAL A 162 7.50 29.21 -9.55
C VAL A 162 7.65 28.38 -8.28
N ASP A 163 6.62 27.60 -7.97
CA ASP A 163 6.62 26.66 -6.85
C ASP A 163 7.13 25.29 -7.29
N SER A 164 8.40 25.01 -7.02
CA SER A 164 9.02 23.72 -7.36
C SER A 164 8.48 22.53 -6.57
N SER A 165 7.75 22.78 -5.47
CA SER A 165 7.17 21.72 -4.64
C SER A 165 5.79 21.28 -5.10
N ALA A 166 5.13 22.04 -5.99
CA ALA A 166 3.87 21.64 -6.60
C ALA A 166 4.10 20.56 -7.68
N VAL A 167 3.30 19.50 -7.63
CA VAL A 167 3.35 18.39 -8.60
C VAL A 167 2.23 18.58 -9.63
N GLU A 168 2.59 18.86 -10.88
CA GLU A 168 1.65 19.11 -12.00
C GLU A 168 1.01 17.81 -12.52
N LYS A 169 0.25 17.16 -11.65
CA LYS A 169 -0.61 16.01 -11.95
C LYS A 169 -2.00 16.22 -11.34
N VAL A 170 -2.96 15.40 -11.75
CA VAL A 170 -4.28 15.39 -11.13
C VAL A 170 -4.19 15.03 -9.63
N PRO A 171 -5.08 15.55 -8.76
CA PRO A 171 -4.92 15.44 -7.31
C PRO A 171 -4.63 14.04 -6.75
N CYS A 172 -5.34 13.02 -7.22
CA CYS A 172 -5.15 11.63 -6.78
C CYS A 172 -3.80 11.02 -7.19
N GLU A 173 -3.20 11.47 -8.29
CA GLU A 173 -1.87 11.03 -8.71
C GLU A 173 -0.75 11.86 -8.06
N ALA A 174 -1.05 13.13 -7.76
CA ALA A 174 -0.13 14.04 -7.11
C ALA A 174 -0.05 13.79 -5.59
N MET A 175 -1.04 13.08 -5.02
CA MET A 175 -1.24 12.92 -3.57
C MET A 175 -1.32 14.27 -2.84
N MET A 176 -1.81 15.29 -3.54
CA MET A 176 -1.94 16.65 -3.04
C MET A 176 -3.02 17.42 -3.81
N VAL A 177 -3.57 18.42 -3.13
CA VAL A 177 -4.33 19.50 -3.74
C VAL A 177 -3.67 20.81 -3.32
N ASP A 178 -3.02 21.44 -4.29
CA ASP A 178 -2.37 22.74 -4.19
C ASP A 178 -3.25 23.77 -4.89
N VAL A 179 -3.78 24.73 -4.14
CA VAL A 179 -4.72 25.73 -4.65
C VAL A 179 -4.02 27.07 -4.75
N LYS A 180 -3.89 27.58 -5.96
CA LYS A 180 -3.40 28.94 -6.24
C LYS A 180 -4.55 29.81 -6.73
N LEU A 181 -4.90 30.82 -5.93
CA LEU A 181 -5.91 31.81 -6.27
C LEU A 181 -5.25 33.11 -6.72
N THR A 182 -5.79 33.71 -7.78
CA THR A 182 -5.40 35.04 -8.26
C THR A 182 -6.66 35.90 -8.43
N GLU A 183 -6.74 37.01 -7.70
CA GLU A 183 -7.70 38.08 -8.01
C GLU A 183 -7.04 39.10 -8.94
N THR A 184 -7.69 39.43 -10.05
CA THR A 184 -7.21 40.43 -10.99
C THR A 184 -8.01 41.73 -10.94
N ASN A 185 -7.38 42.85 -11.31
CA ASN A 185 -8.04 44.15 -11.46
C ASN A 185 -8.75 44.63 -10.19
N LEU A 186 -7.99 44.74 -9.09
CA LEU A 186 -8.49 45.19 -7.80
C LEU A 186 -9.16 46.59 -7.92
N PRO A 187 -10.41 46.75 -7.46
CA PRO A 187 -11.09 48.04 -7.50
C PRO A 187 -10.54 48.99 -6.42
N TRP A 188 -9.78 50.01 -6.84
CA TRP A 188 -9.43 51.13 -5.97
C TRP A 188 -10.58 52.15 -5.97
N TYR A 189 -10.96 52.64 -4.78
CA TYR A 189 -12.01 53.62 -4.59
C TYR A 189 -11.63 54.96 -5.22
N VAL A 190 -10.35 55.35 -5.17
CA VAL A 190 -9.89 56.62 -5.76
C VAL A 190 -9.13 56.40 -7.07
N LYS A 191 -9.82 56.68 -8.18
CA LYS A 191 -9.32 56.51 -9.56
C LYS A 191 -8.00 57.25 -9.86
N VAL A 192 -7.79 58.41 -9.21
CA VAL A 192 -6.54 59.18 -9.34
C VAL A 192 -5.35 58.34 -8.86
N PHE A 193 -5.47 57.63 -7.74
CA PHE A 193 -4.37 56.83 -7.22
C PHE A 193 -4.14 55.55 -8.02
N LYS A 194 -5.20 54.95 -8.56
CA LYS A 194 -5.04 53.88 -9.56
C LYS A 194 -4.21 54.33 -10.77
N SER A 195 -4.41 55.56 -11.25
CA SER A 195 -3.67 56.10 -12.39
C SER A 195 -2.24 56.54 -12.05
N VAL A 196 -1.99 56.99 -10.81
CA VAL A 196 -0.67 57.48 -10.37
C VAL A 196 0.24 56.35 -9.89
N PHE A 197 -0.31 55.37 -9.17
CA PHE A 197 0.43 54.24 -8.58
C PHE A 197 0.30 52.95 -9.39
N ASN A 198 -0.29 53.01 -10.58
CA ASN A 198 -0.52 51.88 -11.47
C ASN A 198 -1.33 50.72 -10.83
N GLY A 199 -2.11 51.01 -9.78
CA GLY A 199 -2.97 50.07 -9.05
C GLY A 199 -2.26 48.81 -8.54
N VAL A 200 -3.03 47.86 -8.03
CA VAL A 200 -2.56 46.48 -7.81
C VAL A 200 -3.10 45.62 -8.96
N PRO A 201 -2.24 45.12 -9.88
CA PRO A 201 -2.70 44.38 -11.06
C PRO A 201 -3.34 43.03 -10.68
N ASN A 202 -2.75 42.36 -9.69
CA ASN A 202 -3.19 41.09 -9.15
C ASN A 202 -2.80 40.97 -7.67
N ILE A 203 -3.58 40.19 -6.93
CA ILE A 203 -3.20 39.65 -5.63
C ILE A 203 -3.32 38.13 -5.71
N ASP A 204 -2.42 37.44 -5.02
CA ASP A 204 -2.29 35.99 -5.07
C ASP A 204 -2.38 35.41 -3.66
N ALA A 205 -3.00 34.23 -3.56
CA ALA A 205 -3.07 33.45 -2.34
C ALA A 205 -2.86 31.97 -2.65
N HIS A 206 -2.42 31.22 -1.63
CA HIS A 206 -2.03 29.84 -1.83
C HIS A 206 -2.22 29.04 -0.54
N ALA A 207 -2.87 27.89 -0.66
CA ALA A 207 -2.93 26.86 0.36
C ALA A 207 -2.68 25.48 -0.24
N ARG A 208 -2.13 24.55 0.54
CA ARG A 208 -1.91 23.17 0.07
C ARG A 208 -2.26 22.13 1.11
N VAL A 209 -3.02 21.12 0.69
CA VAL A 209 -3.18 19.87 1.42
C VAL A 209 -2.41 18.74 0.73
N GLU A 210 -1.63 18.00 1.50
CA GLU A 210 -0.91 16.80 1.04
C GLU A 210 -1.43 15.57 1.79
N LEU A 211 -1.54 14.44 1.09
CA LEU A 211 -1.85 13.15 1.70
C LEU A 211 -0.56 12.51 2.23
N LYS A 212 -0.47 12.41 3.55
CA LYS A 212 0.66 11.80 4.26
C LYS A 212 0.26 10.47 4.86
N GLN A 213 1.21 9.56 4.99
CA GLN A 213 0.99 8.31 5.74
C GLN A 213 0.76 8.64 7.22
N ALA A 214 -0.22 8.01 7.87
CA ALA A 214 -0.43 8.17 9.30
C ALA A 214 0.82 7.74 10.09
N SER A 215 1.33 8.61 10.95
CA SER A 215 2.44 8.33 11.86
C SER A 215 1.97 8.16 13.32
N THR A 216 0.79 8.68 13.63
CA THR A 216 0.12 8.48 14.91
C THR A 216 -1.38 8.27 14.73
N ALA A 217 -2.00 7.50 15.62
CA ALA A 217 -3.45 7.27 15.63
C ALA A 217 -4.02 7.36 17.05
N THR A 218 -5.33 7.65 17.14
CA THR A 218 -6.10 7.67 18.39
C THR A 218 -7.34 6.79 18.25
N GLY A 219 -7.84 6.20 19.34
CA GLY A 219 -9.07 5.41 19.28
C GLY A 219 -8.92 4.08 18.52
N SER A 220 -7.69 3.61 18.33
CA SER A 220 -7.37 2.37 17.63
C SER A 220 -8.12 1.20 18.24
N PHE A 221 -8.59 0.29 17.39
CA PHE A 221 -9.26 -0.93 17.79
C PHE A 221 -8.25 -1.85 18.51
N PRO A 222 -8.65 -2.58 19.58
CA PRO A 222 -7.73 -3.35 20.42
C PRO A 222 -7.29 -4.68 19.77
N VAL A 223 -6.92 -4.62 18.49
CA VAL A 223 -6.44 -5.73 17.67
C VAL A 223 -5.15 -5.32 17.01
N ALA A 224 -4.19 -6.25 17.02
CA ALA A 224 -3.01 -6.14 16.18
C ALA A 224 -3.00 -7.26 15.14
N VAL A 225 -2.76 -6.89 13.90
CA VAL A 225 -2.58 -7.80 12.78
C VAL A 225 -1.12 -7.81 12.35
N ASN A 226 -0.65 -8.96 11.92
CA ASN A 226 0.70 -9.09 11.39
C ASN A 226 0.76 -8.42 10.02
N ASP A 227 1.74 -7.55 9.79
CA ASP A 227 2.09 -7.17 8.43
C ASP A 227 2.56 -8.45 7.73
N LEU A 228 1.82 -8.88 6.71
CA LEU A 228 2.18 -10.04 5.92
C LEU A 228 3.11 -9.65 4.76
N ARG A 229 3.44 -8.36 4.61
CA ARG A 229 4.43 -7.88 3.64
C ARG A 229 5.83 -8.02 4.23
N PRO A 230 6.69 -8.86 3.66
CA PRO A 230 8.11 -8.83 4.00
C PRO A 230 8.73 -7.51 3.55
N LYS A 231 9.68 -7.01 4.33
CA LYS A 231 10.56 -5.91 3.90
C LYS A 231 11.86 -6.42 3.26
N SER A 232 12.27 -7.64 3.57
CA SER A 232 13.40 -8.33 2.94
C SER A 232 13.20 -9.83 2.93
N VAL A 233 13.76 -10.48 1.90
CA VAL A 233 13.74 -11.93 1.72
C VAL A 233 15.13 -12.35 1.25
N GLU A 234 15.72 -13.36 1.89
CA GLU A 234 17.04 -13.88 1.56
C GLU A 234 16.97 -15.40 1.41
N ALA A 235 17.60 -15.92 0.35
CA ALA A 235 17.81 -17.35 0.14
C ALA A 235 19.26 -17.72 0.51
N TYR A 236 19.42 -18.78 1.31
CA TYR A 236 20.71 -19.28 1.81
C TYR A 236 20.97 -20.66 1.23
N PHE A 237 22.19 -20.86 0.73
CA PHE A 237 22.62 -22.17 0.24
C PHE A 237 23.35 -22.91 1.36
N VAL A 238 22.88 -24.12 1.69
CA VAL A 238 23.38 -24.92 2.82
C VAL A 238 23.91 -26.27 2.36
N ASP A 239 24.95 -26.76 3.03
CA ASP A 239 25.42 -28.13 2.92
C ASP A 239 24.54 -29.04 3.76
N GLU A 240 23.77 -29.90 3.10
CA GLU A 240 22.87 -30.86 3.75
C GLU A 240 23.55 -32.21 4.02
N SER A 241 24.81 -32.37 3.63
CA SER A 241 25.59 -33.57 3.94
C SER A 241 26.05 -33.61 5.40
N VAL A 242 25.87 -32.51 6.14
CA VAL A 242 26.21 -32.38 7.56
C VAL A 242 24.94 -32.13 8.38
N SER A 243 24.96 -32.57 9.64
CA SER A 243 23.84 -32.39 10.57
C SER A 243 24.34 -31.67 11.83
N PRO A 244 23.84 -30.46 12.14
CA PRO A 244 22.88 -29.67 11.35
C PRO A 244 23.50 -29.16 10.04
N ALA A 245 22.65 -28.89 9.04
CA ALA A 245 23.09 -28.30 7.77
C ALA A 245 23.75 -26.94 8.03
N THR A 246 24.85 -26.67 7.33
CA THR A 246 25.63 -25.43 7.51
C THR A 246 25.61 -24.59 6.25
N GLN A 247 25.58 -23.27 6.38
CA GLN A 247 25.64 -22.38 5.22
C GLN A 247 26.96 -22.58 4.48
N LEU A 248 26.88 -22.69 3.15
CA LEU A 248 28.07 -22.75 2.31
C LEU A 248 28.83 -21.44 2.42
N MET A 249 30.16 -21.50 2.46
CA MET A 249 30.99 -20.31 2.63
C MET A 249 31.49 -19.74 1.29
N ASN A 250 31.41 -20.46 0.18
CA ASN A 250 32.01 -20.03 -1.09
C ASN A 250 31.13 -20.37 -2.31
N CYS A 251 30.43 -19.38 -2.85
CA CYS A 251 29.56 -19.54 -4.02
C CYS A 251 29.94 -18.57 -5.14
N GLY A 252 30.69 -19.08 -6.12
CA GLY A 252 30.86 -18.42 -7.42
C GLY A 252 31.93 -17.34 -7.51
N ALA A 253 31.86 -16.55 -8.59
CA ALA A 253 32.90 -15.63 -9.05
C ALA A 253 33.03 -14.31 -8.25
N SER A 254 32.06 -13.98 -7.38
CA SER A 254 32.09 -12.78 -6.54
C SER A 254 32.71 -13.00 -5.16
N GLU A 255 33.19 -14.23 -4.86
CA GLU A 255 33.66 -14.62 -3.53
C GLU A 255 32.62 -14.34 -2.41
N LYS A 256 31.32 -14.27 -2.74
CA LYS A 256 30.29 -13.98 -1.72
C LYS A 256 30.32 -15.09 -0.67
N SER A 257 30.65 -14.67 0.54
CA SER A 257 30.84 -15.50 1.72
C SER A 257 30.18 -14.82 2.91
N PRO A 258 29.23 -15.48 3.60
CA PRO A 258 28.65 -16.78 3.28
C PRO A 258 27.68 -16.75 2.07
N CYS A 259 27.34 -17.91 1.53
CA CYS A 259 26.53 -18.04 0.33
C CYS A 259 25.07 -17.70 0.56
N SER A 260 24.64 -16.55 0.05
CA SER A 260 23.25 -16.11 0.10
C SER A 260 22.91 -15.23 -1.09
N VAL A 261 21.62 -15.06 -1.38
CA VAL A 261 21.13 -14.09 -2.36
C VAL A 261 19.88 -13.39 -1.83
N GLU A 262 19.87 -12.07 -1.97
CA GLU A 262 18.70 -11.25 -1.66
C GLU A 262 17.68 -11.40 -2.80
N LEU A 263 16.42 -11.60 -2.43
CA LEU A 263 15.31 -11.62 -3.38
C LEU A 263 14.59 -10.27 -3.33
N LYS A 264 14.12 -9.81 -4.48
CA LYS A 264 13.35 -8.57 -4.65
C LYS A 264 11.90 -8.89 -4.98
N SER A 265 10.99 -8.04 -4.53
CA SER A 265 9.58 -8.18 -4.87
C SER A 265 9.37 -7.98 -6.36
N ASP A 266 8.65 -8.93 -6.98
CA ASP A 266 8.27 -8.95 -8.40
C ASP A 266 6.74 -8.89 -8.56
N GLY A 267 6.07 -8.17 -7.65
CA GLY A 267 4.61 -8.03 -7.65
C GLY A 267 3.86 -9.25 -7.12
N THR A 268 2.68 -9.52 -7.69
CA THR A 268 1.75 -10.55 -7.21
C THR A 268 1.31 -11.46 -8.36
N SER A 269 1.32 -12.77 -8.13
CA SER A 269 0.84 -13.79 -9.07
C SER A 269 0.04 -14.85 -8.32
N ASN A 270 -1.12 -15.28 -8.85
CA ASN A 270 -2.01 -16.24 -8.20
C ASN A 270 -2.40 -15.90 -6.74
N GLY A 271 -2.42 -14.61 -6.39
CA GLY A 271 -2.69 -14.15 -5.01
C GLY A 271 -1.51 -14.32 -4.04
N LEU A 272 -0.32 -14.63 -4.54
CA LEU A 272 0.93 -14.71 -3.80
C LEU A 272 1.85 -13.55 -4.14
N GLY A 273 2.50 -12.97 -3.14
CA GLY A 273 3.57 -12.00 -3.36
C GLY A 273 4.81 -12.71 -3.89
N VAL A 274 5.25 -12.36 -5.10
CA VAL A 274 6.39 -12.99 -5.77
C VAL A 274 7.69 -12.29 -5.37
N TRP A 275 8.70 -13.07 -5.03
CA TRP A 275 10.04 -12.59 -4.70
C TRP A 275 11.10 -13.40 -5.44
N ASP A 276 12.01 -12.74 -6.15
CA ASP A 276 13.05 -13.42 -6.92
C ASP A 276 14.34 -12.61 -7.09
N ASN A 277 15.38 -13.23 -7.66
CA ASN A 277 16.62 -12.57 -8.05
C ASN A 277 16.86 -12.61 -9.58
N LYS A 278 15.81 -12.60 -10.41
CA LYS A 278 15.92 -12.75 -11.87
C LYS A 278 16.74 -11.66 -12.54
N GLU A 279 16.71 -10.43 -11.98
CA GLU A 279 17.50 -9.31 -12.48
C GLU A 279 19.00 -9.48 -12.20
N GLN A 280 19.35 -10.22 -11.14
CA GLN A 280 20.73 -10.54 -10.76
C GLN A 280 20.88 -12.04 -10.42
N PRO A 281 20.90 -12.92 -11.43
CA PRO A 281 21.04 -14.36 -11.23
C PRO A 281 22.33 -14.72 -10.48
N PHE A 282 22.24 -15.60 -9.49
CA PHE A 282 23.30 -15.89 -8.53
C PHE A 282 24.12 -17.11 -8.95
N ALA A 283 25.44 -16.96 -9.08
CA ALA A 283 26.33 -18.05 -9.48
C ALA A 283 26.66 -18.96 -8.28
N VAL A 284 26.26 -20.23 -8.34
CA VAL A 284 26.51 -21.21 -7.26
C VAL A 284 27.49 -22.27 -7.72
N ALA A 285 28.64 -22.37 -7.06
CA ALA A 285 29.60 -23.46 -7.31
C ALA A 285 29.13 -24.75 -6.63
N VAL A 286 28.60 -25.70 -7.40
CA VAL A 286 28.06 -26.96 -6.86
C VAL A 286 29.22 -27.89 -6.48
N ARG A 287 29.71 -27.78 -5.24
CA ARG A 287 30.86 -28.55 -4.71
C ARG A 287 30.45 -29.67 -3.75
N LYS A 288 29.16 -29.76 -3.43
CA LYS A 288 28.61 -30.73 -2.50
C LYS A 288 27.55 -31.57 -3.21
N PRO A 289 27.42 -32.86 -2.85
CA PRO A 289 26.44 -33.73 -3.49
C PRO A 289 24.99 -33.35 -3.15
N THR A 290 24.79 -32.73 -2.00
CA THR A 290 23.48 -32.33 -1.47
C THR A 290 23.52 -30.88 -1.00
N VAL A 291 22.95 -29.97 -1.78
CA VAL A 291 22.87 -28.53 -1.43
C VAL A 291 21.41 -28.15 -1.23
N GLY A 292 21.08 -27.60 -0.07
CA GLY A 292 19.73 -27.10 0.23
C GLY A 292 19.61 -25.61 -0.03
N VAL A 293 18.41 -25.14 -0.35
CA VAL A 293 18.07 -23.71 -0.30
C VAL A 293 17.11 -23.47 0.86
N ARG A 294 17.55 -22.67 1.83
CA ARG A 294 16.74 -22.20 2.95
C ARG A 294 16.35 -20.74 2.71
N VAL A 295 15.24 -20.32 3.31
CA VAL A 295 14.69 -18.98 3.09
C VAL A 295 14.46 -18.31 4.44
N ALA A 296 14.88 -17.05 4.53
CA ALA A 296 14.40 -16.14 5.58
C ALA A 296 13.49 -15.10 4.96
N VAL A 297 12.32 -14.93 5.57
CA VAL A 297 11.36 -13.87 5.27
C VAL A 297 11.33 -12.94 6.47
N SER A 298 11.54 -11.63 6.25
CA SER A 298 11.71 -10.69 7.35
C SER A 298 10.89 -9.42 7.22
N GLY A 299 10.39 -8.94 8.36
CA GLY A 299 9.87 -7.57 8.52
C GLY A 299 10.94 -6.49 8.66
N ARG A 300 12.23 -6.86 8.66
CA ARG A 300 13.37 -5.93 8.72
C ARG A 300 13.74 -5.48 7.31
N ALA A 301 14.22 -4.24 7.18
CA ALA A 301 14.60 -3.68 5.88
C ALA A 301 15.80 -4.36 5.22
N THR A 302 16.66 -5.00 6.03
CA THR A 302 17.87 -5.68 5.56
C THR A 302 18.14 -6.93 6.39
N LEU A 303 18.72 -7.94 5.73
CA LEU A 303 19.31 -9.14 6.33
C LEU A 303 20.82 -9.12 6.08
N THR A 304 21.58 -9.83 6.91
CA THR A 304 23.05 -9.83 6.84
C THR A 304 23.60 -10.79 5.80
N GLY A 305 22.78 -11.74 5.34
CA GLY A 305 23.21 -12.84 4.47
C GLY A 305 23.82 -14.00 5.25
N ASN A 306 23.89 -13.92 6.58
CA ASN A 306 24.34 -15.00 7.46
C ASN A 306 23.14 -15.65 8.14
N MET A 307 22.83 -16.89 7.73
CA MET A 307 21.64 -17.61 8.18
C MET A 307 21.56 -17.72 9.72
N ALA A 308 22.66 -18.05 10.39
CA ALA A 308 22.66 -18.24 11.85
C ALA A 308 22.38 -16.93 12.60
N THR A 309 22.88 -15.81 12.08
CA THR A 309 22.65 -14.48 12.65
C THR A 309 21.23 -14.02 12.34
N ASP A 310 20.81 -14.11 11.07
CA ASP A 310 19.52 -13.62 10.60
C ASP A 310 18.35 -14.39 11.22
N CYS A 311 18.43 -15.73 11.30
CA CYS A 311 17.39 -16.55 11.92
C CYS A 311 17.31 -16.41 13.45
N ALA A 312 18.30 -15.79 14.09
CA ALA A 312 18.26 -15.47 15.51
C ALA A 312 17.62 -14.10 15.79
N LEU A 313 17.37 -13.29 14.76
CA LEU A 313 16.73 -11.98 14.90
C LEU A 313 15.22 -12.12 15.11
N THR A 314 14.66 -11.17 15.86
CA THR A 314 13.21 -10.98 15.92
C THR A 314 12.68 -10.50 14.56
N PHE A 315 11.42 -10.84 14.27
CA PHE A 315 10.71 -10.53 13.01
C PHE A 315 11.30 -11.19 11.77
N VAL A 316 12.08 -12.26 11.96
CA VAL A 316 12.58 -13.12 10.88
C VAL A 316 11.95 -14.50 11.04
N THR A 317 11.23 -14.96 10.02
CA THR A 317 10.82 -16.36 9.92
C THR A 317 11.77 -17.06 8.97
N CYS A 318 12.50 -18.03 9.48
CA CYS A 318 13.30 -18.92 8.65
C CYS A 318 12.51 -20.19 8.40
N SER A 319 12.09 -20.39 7.15
CA SER A 319 11.49 -21.65 6.73
C SER A 319 12.53 -22.76 6.89
N ASP A 320 12.14 -23.84 7.58
CA ASP A 320 13.05 -24.94 7.98
C ASP A 320 14.17 -24.53 8.98
N GLY A 321 13.97 -23.42 9.71
CA GLY A 321 14.90 -22.96 10.76
C GLY A 321 14.84 -23.77 12.06
N SER A 322 13.72 -24.44 12.35
CA SER A 322 13.49 -25.24 13.55
C SER A 322 13.70 -26.75 13.36
N SER A 323 13.72 -27.23 12.12
CA SER A 323 14.07 -28.62 11.77
C SER A 323 15.55 -28.74 11.40
N ALA A 324 16.24 -29.64 12.09
CA ALA A 324 17.65 -29.95 11.86
C ALA A 324 17.83 -30.61 10.48
N GLY A 325 18.30 -29.87 9.47
CA GLY A 325 19.16 -30.44 8.42
C GLY A 325 18.80 -30.24 6.94
N VAL A 326 17.63 -29.72 6.56
CA VAL A 326 17.24 -29.61 5.13
C VAL A 326 16.68 -28.24 4.75
N GLY A 327 16.67 -27.91 3.46
CA GLY A 327 16.08 -26.70 2.88
C GLY A 327 14.80 -26.97 2.09
N LEU A 328 14.08 -25.89 1.75
CA LEU A 328 12.83 -25.95 0.97
C LEU A 328 13.05 -26.48 -0.45
N LEU A 329 14.18 -26.11 -1.07
CA LEU A 329 14.63 -26.64 -2.35
C LEU A 329 15.89 -27.49 -2.16
N HIS A 330 16.13 -28.42 -3.07
CA HIS A 330 17.28 -29.31 -3.05
C HIS A 330 17.97 -29.34 -4.40
N ILE A 331 19.27 -29.09 -4.40
CA ILE A 331 20.14 -29.19 -5.55
C ILE A 331 20.99 -30.45 -5.39
N GLN A 332 20.83 -31.38 -6.33
CA GLN A 332 21.70 -32.53 -6.48
C GLN A 332 22.99 -32.11 -7.19
N GLY A 333 24.12 -32.30 -6.51
CA GLY A 333 25.44 -32.29 -7.13
C GLY A 333 25.83 -33.69 -7.56
N TYR A 334 25.92 -33.94 -8.87
CA TYR A 334 26.37 -35.24 -9.38
C TYR A 334 27.83 -35.21 -9.84
N SER A 335 28.56 -36.29 -9.60
CA SER A 335 29.93 -36.45 -10.09
C SER A 335 29.93 -36.88 -11.56
N GLY A 336 30.73 -36.20 -12.38
CA GLY A 336 31.05 -36.66 -13.73
C GLY A 336 32.24 -37.62 -13.77
N ASN A 337 32.92 -37.78 -12.63
CA ASN A 337 34.13 -38.58 -12.49
C ASN A 337 33.81 -39.98 -11.95
N GLY A 338 34.80 -40.86 -11.95
CA GLY A 338 34.63 -42.26 -11.51
C GLY A 338 34.20 -43.20 -12.63
N THR A 339 34.65 -44.45 -12.53
CA THR A 339 34.40 -45.51 -13.51
C THR A 339 33.29 -46.42 -13.02
N ALA A 340 32.16 -46.43 -13.74
CA ALA A 340 31.06 -47.35 -13.46
C ALA A 340 31.33 -48.76 -14.00
N THR A 341 30.67 -49.76 -13.42
CA THR A 341 30.61 -51.12 -13.93
C THR A 341 29.19 -51.66 -13.79
N ALA A 342 28.86 -52.76 -14.50
CA ALA A 342 27.54 -53.37 -14.41
C ALA A 342 27.14 -53.72 -12.95
N SER A 343 28.06 -54.25 -12.16
CA SER A 343 27.84 -54.60 -10.75
C SER A 343 27.99 -53.42 -9.77
N SER A 344 28.53 -52.28 -10.22
CA SER A 344 28.68 -51.06 -9.42
C SER A 344 28.37 -49.82 -10.28
N PRO A 345 27.09 -49.60 -10.61
CA PRO A 345 26.69 -48.44 -11.40
C PRO A 345 26.91 -47.13 -10.64
N ILE A 346 26.90 -46.01 -11.37
CA ILE A 346 26.99 -44.65 -10.82
C ILE A 346 25.76 -43.87 -11.28
N VAL A 347 25.06 -43.22 -10.34
CA VAL A 347 23.97 -42.29 -10.68
C VAL A 347 24.58 -40.96 -11.12
N ARG A 348 24.28 -40.55 -12.35
CA ARG A 348 24.79 -39.32 -12.96
C ARG A 348 23.81 -38.17 -12.89
N GLN A 349 22.51 -38.38 -12.90
CA GLN A 349 21.57 -37.27 -12.78
C GLN A 349 20.23 -37.78 -12.28
N VAL A 350 19.55 -37.01 -11.42
CA VAL A 350 18.18 -37.28 -10.98
C VAL A 350 17.39 -36.00 -11.03
N LYS A 351 16.33 -36.00 -11.85
CA LYS A 351 15.40 -34.88 -11.99
C LYS A 351 14.00 -35.30 -11.57
N LEU A 352 13.29 -34.38 -10.94
CA LEU A 352 11.87 -34.49 -10.63
C LEU A 352 11.07 -33.59 -11.54
N SER A 353 9.80 -33.94 -11.74
CA SER A 353 8.81 -33.09 -12.39
C SER A 353 7.40 -33.44 -11.90
N GLY A 354 6.43 -32.57 -12.21
CA GLY A 354 5.03 -32.88 -12.00
C GLY A 354 4.58 -34.06 -12.86
N ALA A 355 3.89 -35.05 -12.28
CA ALA A 355 3.25 -36.09 -13.08
C ALA A 355 2.06 -35.50 -13.88
N PRO A 356 1.60 -36.13 -14.98
CA PRO A 356 0.38 -35.70 -15.67
C PRO A 356 -0.83 -35.64 -14.73
N GLY A 357 -1.43 -34.46 -14.57
CA GLY A 357 -2.51 -34.21 -13.60
C GLY A 357 -2.08 -34.32 -12.12
N GLY A 358 -0.77 -34.28 -11.86
CA GLY A 358 -0.13 -34.42 -10.56
C GLY A 358 0.25 -33.08 -9.92
N CYS A 359 1.34 -33.08 -9.16
CA CYS A 359 1.86 -31.88 -8.51
C CYS A 359 2.25 -30.81 -9.55
N LEU A 360 2.17 -29.52 -9.17
CA LEU A 360 2.53 -28.41 -10.07
C LEU A 360 4.04 -28.43 -10.40
N ASP A 361 4.87 -28.80 -9.43
CA ASP A 361 6.33 -28.86 -9.56
C ASP A 361 6.92 -30.08 -8.85
N GLY A 362 8.09 -30.53 -9.34
CA GLY A 362 8.80 -31.71 -8.86
C GLY A 362 9.42 -31.57 -7.47
N TYR A 363 9.84 -30.36 -7.11
CA TYR A 363 10.78 -30.07 -6.03
C TYR A 363 10.13 -29.36 -4.85
N PHE A 364 9.21 -28.43 -5.11
CA PHE A 364 8.35 -27.85 -4.08
C PHE A 364 6.90 -27.84 -4.55
N SER A 365 5.99 -28.33 -3.72
CA SER A 365 4.56 -28.31 -4.05
C SER A 365 3.71 -28.04 -2.82
N ASN A 366 2.63 -27.30 -3.01
CA ASN A 366 1.62 -27.04 -1.98
C ASN A 366 0.26 -27.63 -2.39
N PRO A 367 0.14 -28.96 -2.42
CA PRO A 367 -1.08 -29.58 -2.93
C PRO A 367 -2.17 -29.52 -1.86
N VAL A 368 -3.42 -29.21 -2.21
CA VAL A 368 -4.57 -29.22 -1.26
C VAL A 368 -4.89 -30.61 -0.70
N SER A 369 -4.39 -31.66 -1.35
CA SER A 369 -4.46 -33.07 -0.97
C SER A 369 -3.16 -33.76 -1.39
N SER A 370 -3.04 -35.09 -1.36
CA SER A 370 -1.85 -35.75 -1.93
C SER A 370 -1.77 -35.56 -3.45
N CYS A 371 -0.57 -35.31 -3.98
CA CYS A 371 -0.32 -35.20 -5.43
C CYS A 371 0.74 -36.21 -5.90
N LYS A 372 0.96 -36.29 -7.22
CA LYS A 372 1.89 -37.25 -7.84
C LYS A 372 3.05 -36.56 -8.56
N LEU A 373 4.25 -37.09 -8.39
CA LEU A 373 5.50 -36.63 -8.98
C LEU A 373 6.06 -37.68 -9.94
N ALA A 374 6.74 -37.25 -10.99
CA ALA A 374 7.57 -38.09 -11.83
C ALA A 374 9.04 -37.92 -11.46
N ALA A 375 9.80 -39.01 -11.52
CA ALA A 375 11.24 -39.01 -11.36
C ALA A 375 11.92 -39.52 -12.63
N SER A 376 13.06 -38.95 -12.97
CA SER A 376 13.95 -39.44 -14.02
C SER A 376 15.36 -39.55 -13.49
N ALA A 377 16.07 -40.60 -13.88
CA ALA A 377 17.41 -40.92 -13.43
C ALA A 377 18.29 -41.31 -14.61
N THR A 378 19.48 -40.72 -14.69
CA THR A 378 20.56 -41.16 -15.57
C THR A 378 21.53 -42.02 -14.77
N VAL A 379 21.69 -43.28 -15.18
CA VAL A 379 22.55 -44.27 -14.51
C VAL A 379 23.62 -44.75 -15.48
N ASP A 380 24.88 -44.60 -15.09
CA ASP A 380 26.04 -45.08 -15.81
C ASP A 380 26.35 -46.52 -15.36
N TRP A 381 26.33 -47.45 -16.32
CA TRP A 381 26.65 -48.87 -16.07
C TRP A 381 28.07 -49.25 -16.55
N GLY A 382 28.81 -48.29 -17.10
CA GLY A 382 30.15 -48.53 -17.66
C GLY A 382 30.16 -49.32 -18.98
N THR A 383 28.98 -49.65 -19.52
CA THR A 383 28.82 -50.41 -20.78
C THR A 383 27.87 -49.68 -21.72
N ALA A 384 28.17 -49.71 -23.02
CA ALA A 384 27.31 -49.11 -24.05
C ALA A 384 26.09 -49.98 -24.42
N THR A 385 25.95 -51.14 -23.78
CA THR A 385 24.82 -52.06 -23.92
C THR A 385 24.21 -52.31 -22.56
N ARG A 386 22.87 -52.37 -22.51
CA ARG A 386 22.14 -52.59 -21.26
C ARG A 386 22.50 -53.93 -20.62
N PRO A 387 22.93 -53.95 -19.35
CA PRO A 387 23.20 -55.20 -18.63
C PRO A 387 21.95 -56.10 -18.58
N THR A 388 22.16 -57.41 -18.61
CA THR A 388 21.05 -58.36 -18.47
C THR A 388 20.42 -58.24 -17.08
N GLY A 389 19.11 -58.06 -17.02
CA GLY A 389 18.39 -57.87 -15.75
C GLY A 389 18.50 -56.48 -15.15
N ALA A 390 19.07 -55.50 -15.88
CA ALA A 390 19.12 -54.10 -15.45
C ALA A 390 17.71 -53.54 -15.19
N ASP A 391 17.54 -52.94 -14.02
CA ASP A 391 16.29 -52.32 -13.58
C ASP A 391 16.60 -51.23 -12.54
N VAL A 392 15.83 -50.14 -12.58
CA VAL A 392 16.02 -48.98 -11.71
C VAL A 392 14.70 -48.61 -11.06
N ASP A 393 14.70 -48.54 -9.74
CA ASP A 393 13.52 -48.22 -8.93
C ASP A 393 13.80 -46.97 -8.07
N ALA A 394 12.77 -46.14 -7.88
CA ALA A 394 12.78 -45.11 -6.84
C ALA A 394 12.23 -45.67 -5.52
N LEU A 395 12.86 -45.31 -4.40
CA LEU A 395 12.49 -45.75 -3.06
C LEU A 395 12.19 -44.51 -2.21
N VAL A 396 10.93 -44.36 -1.80
CA VAL A 396 10.44 -43.21 -1.04
C VAL A 396 9.64 -43.70 0.17
N ASN A 397 10.06 -43.33 1.38
CA ASN A 397 9.44 -43.76 2.64
C ASN A 397 9.22 -45.29 2.75
N GLY A 398 10.17 -46.05 2.19
CA GLY A 398 10.12 -47.52 2.15
C GLY A 398 9.20 -48.11 1.07
N THR A 399 8.48 -47.28 0.31
CA THR A 399 7.68 -47.69 -0.85
C THR A 399 8.51 -47.65 -2.13
N CYS A 400 8.40 -48.69 -2.93
CA CYS A 400 9.05 -48.79 -4.23
C CYS A 400 8.17 -48.32 -5.38
N TYR A 401 8.76 -47.52 -6.27
CA TYR A 401 8.17 -46.96 -7.48
C TYR A 401 9.03 -47.33 -8.69
N ALA A 402 8.42 -47.99 -9.67
CA ALA A 402 9.12 -48.49 -10.85
C ALA A 402 9.51 -47.38 -11.83
N LEU A 403 10.75 -47.38 -12.32
CA LEU A 403 11.13 -46.56 -13.48
C LEU A 403 11.26 -47.45 -14.72
N THR A 404 10.97 -46.89 -15.89
CA THR A 404 11.13 -47.55 -17.19
C THR A 404 12.33 -46.98 -17.93
N PHE A 405 13.11 -47.87 -18.52
CA PHE A 405 14.16 -47.53 -19.47
C PHE A 405 13.60 -46.71 -20.64
N GLN A 406 14.29 -45.63 -20.97
CA GLN A 406 13.94 -44.72 -22.07
C GLN A 406 14.95 -44.81 -23.21
N SER A 407 16.24 -44.58 -22.91
CA SER A 407 17.28 -44.48 -23.92
C SER A 407 18.68 -44.73 -23.33
N ILE A 408 19.66 -44.91 -24.20
CA ILE A 408 21.09 -45.01 -23.86
C ILE A 408 21.89 -43.98 -24.66
N SER A 409 22.87 -43.33 -24.00
CA SER A 409 23.81 -42.39 -24.60
C SER A 409 25.21 -42.64 -24.04
N GLY A 410 26.10 -43.21 -24.87
CA GLY A 410 27.38 -43.72 -24.38
C GLY A 410 27.16 -44.87 -23.39
N THR A 411 27.63 -44.73 -22.15
CA THR A 411 27.41 -45.70 -21.07
C THR A 411 26.26 -45.33 -20.13
N ASN A 412 25.59 -44.19 -20.39
CA ASN A 412 24.52 -43.65 -19.56
C ASN A 412 23.15 -44.13 -20.07
N GLU A 413 22.36 -44.71 -19.19
CA GLU A 413 20.96 -45.05 -19.43
C GLU A 413 20.03 -44.05 -18.77
N LEU A 414 19.01 -43.60 -19.50
CA LEU A 414 17.93 -42.78 -18.96
C LEU A 414 16.75 -43.67 -18.54
N TRP A 415 16.30 -43.49 -17.31
CA TRP A 415 15.16 -44.16 -16.71
C TRP A 415 14.16 -43.11 -16.23
N SER A 416 12.86 -43.33 -16.40
CA SER A 416 11.84 -42.37 -15.94
C SER A 416 10.60 -43.06 -15.39
N SER A 417 9.82 -42.36 -14.56
CA SER A 417 8.55 -42.87 -14.04
C SER A 417 7.68 -43.44 -15.15
N ALA A 418 7.19 -44.65 -14.93
CA ALA A 418 6.38 -45.36 -15.92
C ALA A 418 4.92 -44.88 -15.90
N SER A 419 4.25 -44.79 -17.05
CA SER A 419 2.78 -44.68 -17.08
C SER A 419 2.10 -45.98 -16.62
N THR A 420 2.82 -47.10 -16.64
CA THR A 420 2.41 -48.43 -16.21
C THR A 420 3.62 -49.20 -15.71
N ALA A 421 3.59 -49.70 -14.47
CA ALA A 421 4.73 -50.41 -13.87
C ALA A 421 5.10 -51.69 -14.66
N PRO A 422 6.38 -51.92 -15.02
CA PRO A 422 6.85 -53.15 -15.68
C PRO A 422 6.67 -54.40 -14.80
N SER A 423 6.45 -55.55 -15.44
CA SER A 423 6.42 -56.84 -14.72
C SER A 423 7.78 -57.16 -14.10
N GLY A 424 7.82 -57.33 -12.77
CA GLY A 424 9.04 -57.72 -12.03
C GLY A 424 9.83 -56.57 -11.38
N SER A 425 9.54 -55.31 -11.71
CA SER A 425 10.04 -54.16 -10.94
C SER A 425 9.39 -54.15 -9.55
N CYS A 426 10.14 -53.70 -8.53
CA CYS A 426 9.74 -53.74 -7.12
C CYS A 426 9.35 -55.12 -6.55
N ALA A 427 9.54 -56.22 -7.29
CA ALA A 427 9.01 -57.54 -6.93
C ALA A 427 9.53 -58.10 -5.60
N SER A 428 10.74 -57.68 -5.18
CA SER A 428 11.42 -58.14 -3.97
C SER A 428 11.14 -57.28 -2.73
N LEU A 429 10.23 -56.29 -2.79
CA LEU A 429 9.97 -55.37 -1.68
C LEU A 429 8.55 -55.52 -1.15
N GLU A 430 8.43 -55.50 0.18
CA GLU A 430 7.16 -55.68 0.91
C GLU A 430 6.18 -54.52 0.67
N LYS A 431 6.70 -53.28 0.60
CA LYS A 431 5.94 -52.09 0.21
C LYS A 431 6.27 -51.69 -1.21
N LYS A 432 5.33 -51.94 -2.10
CA LYS A 432 5.37 -51.53 -3.50
C LYS A 432 4.03 -50.89 -3.86
N GLU A 433 4.03 -49.97 -4.80
CA GLU A 433 2.78 -49.48 -5.37
C GLU A 433 2.09 -50.63 -6.13
N THR A 434 1.29 -51.45 -5.45
CA THR A 434 0.55 -52.56 -6.08
C THR A 434 -0.92 -52.26 -6.21
N ALA A 435 -1.33 -52.10 -7.47
CA ALA A 435 -2.58 -52.52 -8.14
C ALA A 435 -2.86 -51.51 -9.26
N ALA A 436 -2.44 -51.82 -10.49
CA ALA A 436 -2.64 -50.99 -11.70
C ALA A 436 -1.95 -49.60 -11.71
N GLY A 437 -1.01 -49.31 -10.81
CA GLY A 437 -0.38 -48.00 -10.63
C GLY A 437 0.73 -47.65 -11.62
N THR A 438 0.77 -46.37 -11.99
CA THR A 438 1.88 -45.65 -12.62
C THR A 438 3.11 -45.65 -11.71
N GLY A 439 4.34 -45.54 -12.23
CA GLY A 439 5.57 -45.33 -11.45
C GLY A 439 5.73 -43.92 -10.87
N TYR A 440 4.63 -43.26 -10.50
CA TYR A 440 4.61 -41.89 -10.01
C TYR A 440 4.64 -41.86 -8.48
N ILE A 441 5.59 -41.10 -7.94
CA ILE A 441 5.80 -40.96 -6.50
C ILE A 441 4.62 -40.17 -5.91
N THR A 442 4.00 -40.70 -4.85
CA THR A 442 2.92 -39.98 -4.15
C THR A 442 3.53 -39.06 -3.10
N LEU A 443 3.26 -37.75 -3.23
CA LEU A 443 3.62 -36.73 -2.26
C LEU A 443 2.39 -36.41 -1.40
N THR A 444 2.47 -36.67 -0.10
CA THR A 444 1.36 -36.39 0.84
C THR A 444 1.34 -34.90 1.20
N HIS A 445 0.14 -34.33 1.31
CA HIS A 445 -0.04 -32.95 1.81
C HIS A 445 0.61 -32.79 3.20
N GLY A 446 1.35 -31.69 3.41
CA GLY A 446 1.98 -31.41 4.69
C GLY A 446 3.18 -32.31 5.03
N ALA A 447 3.66 -33.16 4.10
CA ALA A 447 4.74 -34.11 4.40
C ALA A 447 6.10 -33.44 4.67
N GLY A 448 6.29 -32.18 4.29
CA GLY A 448 7.59 -31.53 4.33
C GLY A 448 8.59 -32.20 3.38
N ALA A 449 9.84 -32.28 3.82
CA ALA A 449 10.95 -32.89 3.10
C ALA A 449 10.75 -34.41 2.86
N THR A 450 10.63 -34.81 1.60
CA THR A 450 10.49 -36.20 1.16
C THR A 450 11.72 -36.63 0.36
N GLN A 451 12.60 -37.41 0.99
CA GLN A 451 13.82 -37.91 0.34
C GLN A 451 13.50 -38.97 -0.71
N ILE A 452 14.22 -38.89 -1.83
CA ILE A 452 14.14 -39.85 -2.92
C ILE A 452 15.46 -40.60 -2.97
N ASN A 453 15.37 -41.91 -2.81
CA ASN A 453 16.48 -42.84 -2.97
C ASN A 453 16.30 -43.58 -4.31
N LEU A 454 17.40 -44.11 -4.86
CA LEU A 454 17.36 -44.96 -6.03
C LEU A 454 17.93 -46.34 -5.72
N ARG A 455 17.44 -47.33 -6.42
CA ARG A 455 17.99 -48.68 -6.44
C ARG A 455 18.23 -49.07 -7.88
N ALA A 456 19.45 -49.49 -8.18
CA ALA A 456 19.81 -50.09 -9.46
C ALA A 456 20.17 -51.56 -9.23
N LYS A 457 19.60 -52.48 -10.00
CA LYS A 457 19.93 -53.91 -9.95
C LYS A 457 20.25 -54.42 -11.34
N ASP A 458 21.14 -55.41 -11.41
CA ASP A 458 21.32 -56.26 -12.59
C ASP A 458 21.12 -57.73 -12.18
N SER A 459 21.48 -58.67 -13.05
CA SER A 459 21.40 -60.11 -12.75
C SER A 459 22.37 -60.58 -11.65
N SER A 460 23.36 -59.79 -11.28
CA SER A 460 24.47 -60.15 -10.40
C SER A 460 24.48 -59.41 -9.06
N ALA A 461 23.97 -58.18 -9.02
CA ALA A 461 24.07 -57.28 -7.87
C ALA A 461 22.89 -56.30 -7.78
N THR A 462 22.71 -55.73 -6.59
CA THR A 462 21.79 -54.62 -6.34
C THR A 462 22.53 -53.54 -5.56
N LYS A 463 22.44 -52.28 -6.01
CA LYS A 463 23.05 -51.11 -5.38
C LYS A 463 21.98 -50.08 -5.06
N THR A 464 21.99 -49.57 -3.84
CA THR A 464 21.08 -48.50 -3.39
C THR A 464 21.87 -47.20 -3.22
N PHE A 465 21.31 -46.12 -3.75
CA PHE A 465 21.81 -44.76 -3.66
C PHE A 465 20.84 -43.98 -2.78
N THR A 466 21.36 -43.37 -1.71
CA THR A 466 20.56 -42.66 -0.72
C THR A 466 20.64 -41.16 -0.96
N ALA A 467 19.56 -40.44 -0.61
CA ALA A 467 19.43 -38.98 -0.71
C ALA A 467 19.88 -38.43 -2.07
N VAL A 468 19.47 -39.08 -3.17
CA VAL A 468 19.89 -38.66 -4.52
C VAL A 468 19.15 -37.42 -5.00
N GLN A 469 17.96 -37.17 -4.48
CA GLN A 469 17.12 -36.01 -4.77
C GLN A 469 16.06 -35.87 -3.68
N ARG A 470 15.39 -34.72 -3.58
CA ARG A 470 14.31 -34.47 -2.62
C ARG A 470 13.20 -33.63 -3.23
N SER A 471 11.96 -33.95 -2.83
CA SER A 471 10.80 -33.06 -3.01
C SER A 471 10.34 -32.52 -1.66
N TYR A 472 9.64 -31.38 -1.65
CA TYR A 472 9.13 -30.74 -0.46
C TYR A 472 7.63 -30.46 -0.61
N ALA A 473 6.81 -31.05 0.27
CA ALA A 473 5.40 -30.68 0.41
C ALA A 473 5.27 -29.54 1.42
N ALA A 474 4.65 -28.43 1.02
CA ALA A 474 4.41 -27.29 1.90
C ALA A 474 3.75 -27.76 3.21
N SER A 475 4.25 -27.22 4.33
CA SER A 475 3.87 -27.61 5.70
C SER A 475 3.98 -26.39 6.62
N SER A 476 3.70 -26.56 7.91
CA SER A 476 3.90 -25.50 8.91
C SER A 476 5.33 -24.95 8.94
N ASN A 477 6.32 -25.73 8.46
CA ASN A 477 7.73 -25.33 8.46
C ASN A 477 8.13 -24.55 7.20
N SER A 478 7.30 -24.53 6.15
CA SER A 478 7.52 -23.71 4.96
C SER A 478 6.79 -22.39 4.99
N GLU A 479 5.81 -22.20 5.89
CA GLU A 479 5.12 -20.92 6.04
C GLU A 479 6.12 -19.76 6.25
N PRO A 480 5.96 -18.62 5.54
CA PRO A 480 4.82 -18.22 4.71
C PRO A 480 4.94 -18.63 3.22
N VAL A 481 5.96 -19.40 2.86
CA VAL A 481 6.25 -19.82 1.48
C VAL A 481 5.22 -20.85 1.04
N GLN A 482 4.44 -20.50 0.01
CA GLN A 482 3.43 -21.36 -0.63
C GLN A 482 3.91 -21.90 -1.98
N GLU A 483 4.91 -21.26 -2.58
CA GLU A 483 5.56 -21.69 -3.81
C GLU A 483 7.06 -21.39 -3.73
N ALA A 484 7.91 -22.28 -4.24
CA ALA A 484 9.34 -22.08 -4.34
C ALA A 484 9.87 -22.81 -5.57
N PHE A 485 10.71 -22.15 -6.38
CA PHE A 485 11.27 -22.74 -7.59
C PHE A 485 12.73 -22.34 -7.77
N LEU A 486 13.48 -23.22 -8.41
CA LEU A 486 14.83 -22.94 -8.89
C LEU A 486 14.85 -22.92 -10.42
N GLY A 487 15.35 -21.83 -11.00
CA GLY A 487 15.54 -21.66 -12.43
C GLY A 487 16.99 -21.35 -12.78
N ARG A 488 17.32 -21.40 -14.08
CA ARG A 488 18.64 -21.00 -14.62
C ARG A 488 18.48 -20.02 -15.77
N VAL A 489 19.41 -19.06 -15.89
CA VAL A 489 19.46 -18.14 -17.03
C VAL A 489 19.53 -18.92 -18.36
N GLY A 490 18.56 -18.68 -19.25
CA GLY A 490 18.46 -19.35 -20.55
C GLY A 490 17.91 -20.78 -20.50
N GLY A 491 17.53 -21.28 -19.32
CA GLY A 491 16.80 -22.53 -19.13
C GLY A 491 15.28 -22.32 -19.10
N LEU A 492 14.53 -23.42 -18.98
CA LEU A 492 13.11 -23.37 -18.66
C LEU A 492 12.94 -22.93 -17.19
N THR A 493 11.80 -22.31 -16.87
CA THR A 493 11.41 -21.96 -15.51
C THR A 493 10.89 -23.21 -14.78
N GLY A 494 11.48 -23.55 -13.64
CA GLY A 494 11.29 -24.86 -12.99
C GLY A 494 12.11 -25.96 -13.69
N ASP A 495 12.41 -27.06 -12.99
CA ASP A 495 13.13 -28.25 -13.47
C ASP A 495 14.68 -28.24 -13.53
N GLU A 496 15.34 -27.32 -12.82
CA GLU A 496 16.82 -27.19 -12.80
C GLU A 496 17.44 -27.32 -11.40
N ASP A 497 17.42 -28.55 -10.86
CA ASP A 497 17.89 -28.88 -9.50
C ASP A 497 18.92 -30.01 -9.49
N SER A 498 19.56 -30.28 -10.62
CA SER A 498 20.60 -31.32 -10.73
C SER A 498 21.74 -30.90 -11.65
N PHE A 499 22.91 -30.69 -11.07
CA PHE A 499 24.08 -30.11 -11.75
C PHE A 499 25.34 -30.97 -11.57
N ARG A 500 26.19 -30.96 -12.60
CA ARG A 500 27.52 -31.57 -12.51
C ARG A 500 28.36 -30.79 -11.50
N MET A 501 28.96 -31.50 -10.57
CA MET A 501 29.79 -30.91 -9.53
C MET A 501 31.04 -30.24 -10.10
N CYS A 502 31.52 -29.22 -9.39
CA CYS A 502 32.84 -28.61 -9.61
C CYS A 502 33.94 -29.59 -9.18
N GLU A 503 34.42 -30.37 -10.15
CA GLU A 503 35.46 -31.40 -9.98
C GLU A 503 36.54 -31.21 -11.04
N SER A 504 37.63 -31.99 -10.94
CA SER A 504 38.69 -31.96 -11.96
C SER A 504 38.11 -32.19 -13.36
N GLY A 505 38.39 -31.29 -14.30
CA GLY A 505 37.87 -31.32 -15.67
C GLY A 505 36.46 -30.74 -15.84
N ASN A 506 35.89 -30.17 -14.77
CA ASN A 506 34.67 -29.34 -14.79
C ASN A 506 34.84 -28.17 -13.80
N GLU A 507 35.71 -27.22 -14.12
CA GLU A 507 35.97 -26.03 -13.31
C GLU A 507 35.49 -24.73 -13.97
N GLY A 508 35.75 -23.60 -13.32
CA GLY A 508 35.42 -22.27 -13.84
C GLY A 508 33.92 -22.01 -13.91
N GLU A 509 33.47 -21.35 -14.96
CA GLU A 509 32.05 -21.00 -15.15
C GLU A 509 31.18 -22.21 -15.54
N ALA A 510 31.78 -23.30 -16.02
CA ALA A 510 31.06 -24.50 -16.45
C ALA A 510 30.35 -25.23 -15.28
N CYS A 511 30.90 -25.17 -14.08
CA CYS A 511 30.35 -25.79 -12.87
C CYS A 511 29.63 -24.80 -11.93
N LYS A 512 29.41 -23.56 -12.39
CA LYS A 512 28.75 -22.48 -11.66
C LYS A 512 27.46 -22.06 -12.35
N PRO A 513 26.38 -22.85 -12.26
CA PRO A 513 25.09 -22.40 -12.79
C PRO A 513 24.68 -21.06 -12.17
N LYS A 514 24.14 -20.17 -13.01
CA LYS A 514 23.52 -18.91 -12.60
C LYS A 514 22.06 -19.17 -12.29
N LEU A 515 21.76 -19.26 -10.99
CA LEU A 515 20.47 -19.68 -10.46
C LEU A 515 19.57 -18.48 -10.16
N ILE A 516 18.29 -18.68 -10.42
CA ILE A 516 17.20 -17.78 -10.04
C ILE A 516 16.35 -18.53 -9.02
N VAL A 517 16.29 -18.02 -7.81
CA VAL A 517 15.39 -18.51 -6.76
C VAL A 517 14.14 -17.64 -6.83
N THR A 518 12.98 -18.27 -6.95
CA THR A 518 11.68 -17.59 -6.98
C THR A 518 10.80 -18.15 -5.88
N LEU A 519 10.15 -17.27 -5.12
CA LEU A 519 9.23 -17.63 -4.04
C LEU A 519 7.87 -16.98 -4.26
N GLY A 520 6.80 -17.71 -3.96
CA GLY A 520 5.45 -17.18 -3.79
C GLY A 520 5.07 -17.21 -2.31
N LEU A 521 4.88 -16.03 -1.72
CA LEU A 521 4.54 -15.88 -0.31
C LEU A 521 3.03 -15.68 -0.15
N LYS A 522 2.45 -16.33 0.86
CA LYS A 522 1.02 -16.22 1.16
C LYS A 522 0.60 -14.78 1.42
N GLY A 523 -0.46 -14.36 0.72
CA GLY A 523 -1.24 -13.13 0.87
C GLY A 523 -0.65 -12.06 1.77
N THR A 524 -0.04 -11.07 1.14
CA THR A 524 0.26 -9.76 1.70
C THR A 524 -1.02 -9.13 2.27
N LEU A 525 -0.91 -8.45 3.41
CA LEU A 525 -2.03 -7.71 3.99
C LEU A 525 -2.29 -6.51 3.06
N GLU A 526 -3.40 -6.51 2.33
CA GLU A 526 -3.69 -5.49 1.31
C GLU A 526 -5.06 -4.85 1.52
N ALA A 527 -5.16 -3.56 1.17
CA ALA A 527 -6.43 -2.87 1.09
C ALA A 527 -7.23 -3.39 -0.11
N ALA A 528 -8.48 -3.73 0.15
CA ALA A 528 -9.43 -4.11 -0.88
C ALA A 528 -9.60 -2.98 -1.90
N ARG A 529 -9.70 -3.38 -3.16
CA ARG A 529 -9.92 -2.53 -4.34
C ARG A 529 -11.27 -2.80 -4.98
N SER A 530 -11.97 -3.86 -4.56
CA SER A 530 -13.31 -4.18 -4.99
C SER A 530 -14.12 -4.86 -3.89
N THR A 531 -15.45 -4.85 -4.01
CA THR A 531 -16.36 -5.54 -3.09
C THR A 531 -16.35 -7.08 -3.24
N ASN A 532 -15.58 -7.59 -4.21
CA ASN A 532 -15.40 -9.01 -4.50
C ASN A 532 -14.09 -9.56 -3.92
N ASP A 533 -13.21 -8.69 -3.40
CA ASP A 533 -11.94 -9.11 -2.81
C ASP A 533 -12.21 -9.96 -1.57
N SER A 534 -11.32 -10.92 -1.28
CA SER A 534 -11.50 -11.82 -0.14
C SER A 534 -11.46 -11.07 1.19
N GLY A 535 -12.35 -11.47 2.11
CA GLY A 535 -12.35 -10.95 3.48
C GLY A 535 -11.21 -11.49 4.34
N TYR A 536 -10.93 -10.78 5.43
CA TYR A 536 -10.01 -11.17 6.48
C TYR A 536 -10.78 -11.47 7.75
N THR A 537 -10.38 -12.54 8.44
CA THR A 537 -11.00 -12.96 9.71
C THR A 537 -10.06 -12.71 10.87
N MET A 538 -10.46 -11.80 11.74
CA MET A 538 -9.78 -11.55 13.01
C MET A 538 -10.24 -12.54 14.07
N ARG A 539 -9.30 -13.16 14.78
CA ARG A 539 -9.59 -14.21 15.78
C ARG A 539 -9.30 -13.74 17.20
N PHE A 540 -10.30 -13.90 18.08
CA PHE A 540 -10.24 -13.49 19.48
C PHE A 540 -10.38 -14.68 20.46
N ALA A 541 -10.65 -15.88 19.93
CA ALA A 541 -10.78 -17.13 20.67
C ALA A 541 -9.68 -18.14 20.28
N GLY A 542 -9.12 -18.85 21.26
CA GLY A 542 -8.05 -19.85 21.09
C GLY A 542 -7.29 -20.12 22.40
N THR A 543 -6.54 -21.24 22.47
CA THR A 543 -5.63 -21.56 23.58
C THR A 543 -4.26 -20.91 23.35
N GLY A 544 -3.80 -20.06 24.29
CA GLY A 544 -2.49 -19.39 24.25
C GLY A 544 -2.47 -18.01 23.59
N SER A 545 -1.27 -17.50 23.27
CA SER A 545 -1.01 -16.19 22.64
C SER A 545 -1.29 -16.14 21.12
N GLN A 546 -2.24 -16.97 20.65
CA GLN A 546 -2.57 -17.13 19.23
C GLN A 546 -3.83 -16.34 18.82
N ASN A 547 -4.39 -15.51 19.72
CA ASN A 547 -5.41 -14.54 19.36
C ASN A 547 -4.77 -13.17 19.06
N GLN A 548 -5.44 -12.38 18.23
CA GLN A 548 -4.92 -11.09 17.75
C GLN A 548 -5.23 -9.92 18.70
N SER A 549 -5.68 -10.25 19.91
CA SER A 549 -6.11 -9.27 20.90
C SER A 549 -4.91 -8.58 21.53
N VAL A 550 -4.96 -7.25 21.62
CA VAL A 550 -3.95 -6.44 22.32
C VAL A 550 -4.54 -5.70 23.51
N SER A 551 -3.70 -5.42 24.50
CA SER A 551 -4.11 -4.79 25.76
C SER A 551 -3.96 -3.28 25.68
N CYS A 552 -5.07 -2.57 25.86
CA CYS A 552 -5.11 -1.13 26.00
C CYS A 552 -6.28 -0.72 26.92
N GLU A 553 -6.19 0.47 27.51
CA GLU A 553 -7.31 1.06 28.24
C GLU A 553 -8.37 1.58 27.26
N ALA A 554 -9.65 1.47 27.59
CA ALA A 554 -10.73 1.96 26.73
C ALA A 554 -10.85 3.50 26.80
N ALA A 555 -11.08 4.16 25.66
CA ALA A 555 -11.16 5.63 25.58
C ALA A 555 -12.25 6.26 26.47
N LYS A 556 -13.34 5.54 26.75
CA LYS A 556 -14.41 5.98 27.67
C LYS A 556 -14.36 5.31 29.05
N GLY A 557 -13.22 4.75 29.41
CA GLY A 557 -13.05 3.97 30.64
C GLY A 557 -13.71 2.59 30.56
N GLY A 558 -13.34 1.72 31.51
CA GLY A 558 -13.78 0.32 31.57
C GLY A 558 -12.61 -0.65 31.62
N THR A 559 -12.70 -1.64 32.50
CA THR A 559 -11.61 -2.60 32.76
C THR A 559 -11.72 -3.89 31.93
N GLN A 560 -12.83 -4.07 31.21
CA GLN A 560 -13.10 -5.25 30.42
C GLN A 560 -12.77 -5.00 28.94
N TYR A 561 -12.33 -6.04 28.24
CA TYR A 561 -11.88 -5.95 26.85
C TYR A 561 -12.98 -5.46 25.89
N TYR A 562 -14.25 -5.80 26.16
CA TYR A 562 -15.38 -5.30 25.36
C TYR A 562 -15.49 -3.76 25.33
N ALA A 563 -15.02 -3.06 26.37
CA ALA A 563 -15.06 -1.60 26.42
C ALA A 563 -14.08 -0.99 25.41
N ALA A 564 -12.89 -1.57 25.26
CA ALA A 564 -11.92 -1.16 24.24
C ALA A 564 -12.44 -1.49 22.83
N LEU A 565 -13.14 -2.61 22.64
CA LEU A 565 -13.82 -2.90 21.37
C LEU A 565 -14.93 -1.88 21.06
N ALA A 566 -15.67 -1.43 22.07
CA ALA A 566 -16.77 -0.48 21.90
C ALA A 566 -16.28 0.94 21.59
N TYR A 567 -15.22 1.39 22.26
CA TYR A 567 -14.82 2.80 22.29
C TYR A 567 -13.44 3.08 21.71
N GLY A 568 -12.68 2.04 21.34
CA GLY A 568 -11.28 2.17 20.94
C GLY A 568 -10.34 2.30 22.15
N CYS A 569 -9.05 2.16 21.87
CA CYS A 569 -7.96 2.37 22.81
C CYS A 569 -7.81 3.86 23.13
N ALA A 570 -7.63 4.16 24.42
CA ALA A 570 -7.32 5.49 24.92
C ALA A 570 -5.90 5.93 24.49
N GLY A 571 -5.67 7.25 24.51
CA GLY A 571 -4.37 7.84 24.20
C GLY A 571 -4.06 7.92 22.70
N GLN A 572 -2.89 8.49 22.43
CA GLN A 572 -2.31 8.57 21.09
C GLN A 572 -1.19 7.53 20.98
N TRP A 573 -1.17 6.84 19.85
CA TRP A 573 -0.22 5.78 19.52
C TRP A 573 0.66 6.23 18.35
N ALA A 574 1.91 5.79 18.30
CA ALA A 574 2.84 6.14 17.23
C ALA A 574 3.45 4.91 16.55
N ILE A 575 3.95 5.09 15.32
CA ILE A 575 4.78 4.10 14.64
C ILE A 575 6.16 4.05 15.32
N ASN A 576 6.66 2.83 15.57
CA ASN A 576 8.00 2.58 16.09
C ASN A 576 8.96 2.28 14.94
N PRO A 577 9.85 3.23 14.55
CA PRO A 577 10.76 3.02 13.43
C PRO A 577 11.91 2.05 13.76
N THR A 578 12.20 1.82 15.05
CA THR A 578 13.32 0.97 15.48
C THR A 578 12.97 -0.52 15.50
N LEU A 579 11.66 -0.84 15.50
CA LEU A 579 11.13 -2.18 15.70
C LEU A 579 11.62 -2.81 17.01
N THR A 580 11.83 -2.01 18.05
CA THR A 580 12.22 -2.48 19.39
C THR A 580 11.34 -1.86 20.46
N CYS A 581 10.96 -2.64 21.48
CA CYS A 581 10.16 -2.16 22.62
C CYS A 581 10.95 -2.17 23.94
N PRO A 582 12.05 -1.40 24.06
CA PRO A 582 12.80 -1.31 25.32
C PRO A 582 12.20 -0.31 26.30
N ASP A 583 11.52 0.75 25.82
CA ASP A 583 11.12 1.91 26.61
C ASP A 583 9.63 2.25 26.40
N LYS A 584 9.00 2.83 27.44
CA LYS A 584 7.67 3.42 27.33
C LYS A 584 7.76 4.82 26.74
N THR A 585 7.28 4.98 25.53
CA THR A 585 7.22 6.25 24.80
C THR A 585 5.88 6.97 25.02
N ASN A 586 5.84 8.27 24.77
CA ASN A 586 4.60 9.05 24.72
C ASN A 586 4.64 9.97 23.49
N PRO A 587 3.79 9.76 22.47
CA PRO A 587 2.79 8.68 22.33
C PRO A 587 3.40 7.28 22.37
N ALA A 588 2.65 6.29 22.85
CA ALA A 588 3.12 4.91 22.95
C ALA A 588 3.29 4.28 21.56
N ASP A 589 4.42 3.63 21.32
CA ASP A 589 4.78 3.04 20.02
C ASP A 589 4.93 1.51 20.07
N CYS A 590 4.60 0.91 21.21
CA CYS A 590 4.58 -0.53 21.46
C CYS A 590 3.27 -0.95 22.12
N ILE A 591 2.81 -2.16 21.81
CA ILE A 591 1.53 -2.68 22.28
C ILE A 591 1.66 -4.11 22.79
N GLY A 592 1.15 -4.37 24.00
CA GLY A 592 1.17 -5.69 24.63
C GLY A 592 0.04 -6.62 24.17
N PRO A 593 0.23 -7.95 24.15
CA PRO A 593 -0.85 -8.90 23.90
C PRO A 593 -1.88 -8.89 25.04
N ALA A 594 -3.16 -9.02 24.71
CA ALA A 594 -4.23 -9.27 25.67
C ALA A 594 -4.52 -10.77 25.77
N THR A 595 -3.87 -11.45 26.71
CA THR A 595 -4.02 -12.90 26.92
C THR A 595 -5.44 -13.31 27.37
N GLY A 596 -5.78 -14.59 27.19
CA GLY A 596 -7.04 -15.19 27.63
C GLY A 596 -8.16 -15.14 26.58
N ASN A 597 -9.14 -16.04 26.72
CA ASN A 597 -10.27 -16.15 25.81
C ASN A 597 -11.21 -14.92 25.95
N LYS A 598 -11.62 -14.33 24.83
CA LYS A 598 -12.50 -13.15 24.78
C LYS A 598 -13.96 -13.49 24.47
N GLN A 599 -14.35 -14.74 24.73
CA GLN A 599 -15.73 -15.20 24.59
C GLN A 599 -16.73 -14.26 25.30
N ASN A 600 -17.85 -13.99 24.65
CA ASN A 600 -18.89 -13.01 25.01
C ASN A 600 -18.46 -11.53 25.01
N GLN A 601 -17.17 -11.20 24.91
CA GLN A 601 -16.70 -9.80 24.90
C GLN A 601 -16.68 -9.21 23.49
N VAL A 602 -16.48 -10.05 22.47
CA VAL A 602 -16.39 -9.62 21.07
C VAL A 602 -17.73 -9.05 20.61
N ALA A 603 -18.78 -9.86 20.60
CA ALA A 603 -20.07 -9.39 20.12
C ALA A 603 -20.69 -8.33 21.04
N LYS A 604 -20.47 -8.41 22.35
CA LYS A 604 -20.86 -7.36 23.29
C LYS A 604 -20.26 -5.99 22.93
N GLY A 605 -18.95 -5.94 22.66
CA GLY A 605 -18.25 -4.71 22.30
C GLY A 605 -18.67 -4.18 20.92
N MET A 606 -18.79 -5.07 19.93
CA MET A 606 -19.21 -4.70 18.58
C MET A 606 -20.67 -4.24 18.50
N ASN A 607 -21.57 -4.90 19.23
CA ASN A 607 -22.96 -4.45 19.37
C ASN A 607 -23.03 -3.04 19.95
N LEU A 608 -22.24 -2.76 21.00
CA LEU A 608 -22.22 -1.43 21.61
C LEU A 608 -21.62 -0.37 20.66
N ARG A 609 -20.57 -0.72 19.91
CA ARG A 609 -19.93 0.17 18.91
C ARG A 609 -20.88 0.53 17.78
N ILE A 610 -21.44 -0.51 17.13
CA ILE A 610 -22.18 -0.37 15.88
C ILE A 610 -23.64 -0.04 16.18
N LEU A 611 -24.28 -0.77 17.09
CA LEU A 611 -25.73 -0.70 17.34
C LEU A 611 -26.09 0.13 18.57
N GLY A 612 -25.11 0.57 19.37
CA GLY A 612 -25.33 1.44 20.53
C GLY A 612 -25.88 0.74 21.78
N SER A 613 -26.01 -0.59 21.76
CA SER A 613 -26.49 -1.40 22.89
C SER A 613 -25.69 -2.69 22.99
N GLU A 614 -25.44 -3.20 24.19
CA GLU A 614 -24.74 -4.47 24.40
C GLU A 614 -25.56 -5.67 23.89
N LYS A 615 -26.89 -5.59 23.97
CA LYS A 615 -27.85 -6.65 23.59
C LYS A 615 -28.96 -6.09 22.68
N PRO A 616 -28.62 -5.70 21.44
CA PRO A 616 -29.58 -5.17 20.49
C PRO A 616 -30.52 -6.28 20.00
N ALA A 617 -31.81 -5.96 19.86
CA ALA A 617 -32.81 -6.91 19.37
C ALA A 617 -32.92 -6.91 17.83
N THR A 618 -32.50 -5.83 17.17
CA THR A 618 -32.63 -5.63 15.73
C THR A 618 -31.36 -5.03 15.14
N CYS A 619 -31.13 -5.25 13.84
CA CYS A 619 -30.06 -4.61 13.10
C CYS A 619 -30.49 -3.20 12.67
N THR A 620 -29.96 -2.17 13.33
CA THR A 620 -30.26 -0.75 13.03
C THR A 620 -29.21 -0.08 12.15
N ARG A 621 -28.04 -0.71 11.99
CA ARG A 621 -26.93 -0.22 11.15
C ARG A 621 -26.40 -1.36 10.26
N PRO A 622 -26.98 -1.56 9.07
CA PRO A 622 -26.63 -2.67 8.20
C PRO A 622 -25.20 -2.54 7.65
N ASN A 623 -24.71 -3.61 7.04
CA ASN A 623 -23.43 -3.64 6.34
C ASN A 623 -23.58 -3.04 4.94
N HIS A 624 -22.86 -1.94 4.66
CA HIS A 624 -22.85 -1.27 3.36
C HIS A 624 -21.75 -1.76 2.39
N TRP A 625 -21.00 -2.83 2.72
CA TRP A 625 -19.85 -3.29 1.92
C TRP A 625 -20.18 -3.45 0.43
N LYS A 626 -21.32 -4.07 0.10
CA LYS A 626 -21.73 -4.34 -1.28
C LYS A 626 -22.18 -3.09 -2.04
N GLU A 627 -22.40 -1.98 -1.35
CA GLU A 627 -22.76 -0.69 -1.93
C GLU A 627 -21.53 0.18 -2.23
N PHE A 628 -20.35 -0.22 -1.76
CA PHE A 628 -19.13 0.55 -1.98
C PHE A 628 -18.69 0.53 -3.44
N THR A 629 -18.30 1.71 -3.90
CA THR A 629 -17.64 2.01 -5.16
C THR A 629 -16.22 2.45 -4.85
N PHE A 630 -15.25 1.93 -5.59
CA PHE A 630 -13.85 2.25 -5.41
C PHE A 630 -13.42 3.17 -6.54
N ILE A 631 -12.92 4.36 -6.20
CA ILE A 631 -12.32 5.30 -7.15
C ILE A 631 -10.85 5.43 -6.79
N ASN A 632 -9.96 5.08 -7.74
CA ASN A 632 -8.51 5.06 -7.53
C ASN A 632 -8.08 4.23 -6.30
N GLY A 633 -8.76 3.10 -6.05
CA GLY A 633 -8.46 2.21 -4.92
C GLY A 633 -9.05 2.64 -3.57
N VAL A 634 -9.76 3.77 -3.51
CA VAL A 634 -10.38 4.29 -2.29
C VAL A 634 -11.90 4.10 -2.33
N PRO A 635 -12.51 3.41 -1.35
CA PRO A 635 -13.97 3.23 -1.29
C PRO A 635 -14.70 4.49 -0.81
N ASN A 636 -15.94 4.69 -1.28
CA ASN A 636 -16.84 5.73 -0.76
C ASN A 636 -17.45 5.30 0.59
N VAL A 637 -16.70 5.54 1.68
CA VAL A 637 -17.16 5.21 3.03
C VAL A 637 -17.47 6.48 3.80
N SER A 638 -18.60 6.50 4.50
CA SER A 638 -18.99 7.62 5.36
C SER A 638 -18.01 7.75 6.53
N PRO A 639 -17.57 8.97 6.88
CA PRO A 639 -16.64 9.18 7.98
C PRO A 639 -17.23 8.90 9.37
N ASN A 640 -18.56 8.78 9.46
CA ASN A 640 -19.28 8.48 10.70
C ASN A 640 -19.74 7.02 10.78
N ASP A 641 -19.31 6.15 9.86
CA ASP A 641 -19.66 4.74 9.90
C ASP A 641 -18.91 4.04 11.05
N PRO A 642 -19.62 3.48 12.07
CA PRO A 642 -18.98 2.84 13.22
C PRO A 642 -18.25 1.52 12.87
N ARG A 643 -18.44 0.98 11.65
CA ARG A 643 -17.76 -0.22 11.15
C ARG A 643 -16.34 0.06 10.67
N VAL A 644 -15.99 1.33 10.46
CA VAL A 644 -14.62 1.75 10.13
C VAL A 644 -13.79 1.77 11.41
N VAL A 645 -12.76 0.94 11.47
CA VAL A 645 -11.89 0.84 12.64
C VAL A 645 -10.41 0.86 12.23
N THR A 646 -9.61 1.71 12.88
CA THR A 646 -8.16 1.73 12.72
C THR A 646 -7.55 0.64 13.60
N VAL A 647 -6.78 -0.28 13.03
CA VAL A 647 -6.11 -1.38 13.74
C VAL A 647 -4.60 -1.17 13.78
N PHE A 648 -3.94 -1.81 14.74
CA PHE A 648 -2.48 -1.84 14.81
C PHE A 648 -1.94 -2.86 13.80
N VAL A 649 -0.92 -2.49 13.04
CA VAL A 649 -0.14 -3.42 12.23
C VAL A 649 1.21 -3.61 12.91
N THR A 650 1.51 -4.84 13.28
CA THR A 650 2.81 -5.23 13.87
C THR A 650 3.69 -5.87 12.81
N PRO A 651 5.03 -5.78 12.90
CA PRO A 651 5.90 -6.36 11.89
C PRO A 651 5.71 -7.86 11.72
N TYR A 652 5.96 -8.33 10.50
CA TYR A 652 5.99 -9.74 10.14
C TYR A 652 6.65 -10.62 11.23
N GLY A 653 6.04 -11.77 11.50
CA GLY A 653 6.50 -12.70 12.54
C GLY A 653 6.13 -12.36 14.00
N SER A 654 5.44 -11.24 14.29
CA SER A 654 5.12 -10.84 15.67
C SER A 654 4.31 -11.88 16.47
N PHE A 655 3.40 -12.62 15.83
CA PHE A 655 2.54 -13.63 16.49
C PHE A 655 3.01 -15.09 16.31
N GLY A 656 4.20 -15.31 15.72
CA GLY A 656 4.64 -16.64 15.23
C GLY A 656 5.58 -17.43 16.15
N GLY A 657 5.90 -16.95 17.36
CA GLY A 657 6.85 -17.59 18.26
C GLY A 657 6.22 -18.16 19.52
N SER A 658 6.79 -19.24 20.07
CA SER A 658 6.51 -19.71 21.43
C SER A 658 7.03 -18.67 22.45
N GLY A 659 6.24 -17.63 22.70
CA GLY A 659 6.30 -16.74 23.87
C GLY A 659 7.66 -16.10 24.20
N SER A 660 7.85 -14.83 23.83
CA SER A 660 8.82 -13.97 24.56
C SER A 660 8.60 -12.46 24.42
N SER A 661 7.89 -11.96 23.40
CA SER A 661 7.58 -10.53 23.32
C SER A 661 6.48 -10.15 24.31
N SER A 662 6.84 -9.42 25.36
CA SER A 662 5.89 -8.76 26.26
C SER A 662 5.10 -7.65 25.55
N GLU A 663 5.68 -7.09 24.48
CA GLU A 663 5.09 -6.05 23.64
C GLU A 663 5.57 -6.20 22.19
N PHE A 664 4.77 -5.71 21.25
CA PHE A 664 5.07 -5.67 19.82
C PHE A 664 5.20 -4.21 19.37
N PRO A 665 6.22 -3.86 18.56
CA PRO A 665 6.32 -2.53 18.01
C PRO A 665 5.20 -2.29 16.99
N ILE A 666 4.67 -1.08 16.96
CA ILE A 666 3.66 -0.67 15.97
C ILE A 666 4.41 -0.30 14.69
N ALA A 667 4.21 -1.07 13.62
CA ALA A 667 4.85 -0.82 12.32
C ALA A 667 4.07 0.19 11.48
N GLU A 668 2.75 0.13 11.54
CA GLU A 668 1.83 0.94 10.75
C GLU A 668 0.42 0.93 11.36
N PHE A 669 -0.43 1.86 10.93
CA PHE A 669 -1.87 1.85 11.18
C PHE A 669 -2.63 1.51 9.89
N ALA A 670 -3.56 0.57 9.96
CA ALA A 670 -4.40 0.19 8.84
C ALA A 670 -5.88 0.33 9.19
N VAL A 671 -6.72 0.61 8.21
CA VAL A 671 -8.17 0.74 8.42
C VAL A 671 -8.86 -0.53 7.96
N PHE A 672 -9.75 -1.04 8.82
CA PHE A 672 -10.54 -2.23 8.61
C PHE A 672 -12.02 -1.87 8.62
N TYR A 673 -12.75 -2.33 7.62
CA TYR A 673 -14.19 -2.20 7.55
C TYR A 673 -14.84 -3.51 7.97
N VAL A 674 -15.60 -3.47 9.07
CA VAL A 674 -16.25 -4.64 9.66
C VAL A 674 -17.52 -5.02 8.90
N THR A 675 -17.54 -6.22 8.35
CA THR A 675 -18.71 -6.77 7.64
C THR A 675 -19.51 -7.78 8.45
N GLY A 676 -18.93 -8.33 9.52
CA GLY A 676 -19.65 -9.23 10.42
C GLY A 676 -18.89 -9.56 11.70
N TRP A 677 -19.62 -10.03 12.71
CA TRP A 677 -19.07 -10.52 13.98
C TRP A 677 -20.06 -11.51 14.61
N GLN A 678 -19.56 -12.42 15.45
CA GLN A 678 -20.41 -13.37 16.17
C GLN A 678 -19.80 -13.83 17.51
N ASP A 679 -20.65 -14.35 18.40
CA ASP A 679 -20.22 -15.03 19.63
C ASP A 679 -21.10 -16.25 19.97
N SER A 680 -20.67 -17.04 20.96
CA SER A 680 -21.27 -18.33 21.33
C SER A 680 -22.14 -18.25 22.58
N GLY A 681 -23.30 -17.58 22.48
CA GLY A 681 -24.38 -17.63 23.49
C GLY A 681 -24.47 -16.44 24.47
N ASN A 682 -25.37 -16.53 25.47
CA ASN A 682 -25.68 -15.52 26.52
C ASN A 682 -26.41 -14.23 26.08
N GLY A 683 -26.96 -14.19 24.87
CA GLY A 683 -27.80 -13.07 24.39
C GLY A 683 -27.02 -11.86 23.89
N PHE A 684 -25.74 -12.02 23.54
CA PHE A 684 -24.91 -11.00 22.89
C PHE A 684 -24.79 -11.22 21.38
N ASN A 685 -25.67 -12.02 20.78
CA ASN A 685 -25.62 -12.36 19.36
C ASN A 685 -25.66 -11.10 18.47
N ASN A 686 -25.04 -11.17 17.30
CA ASN A 686 -25.17 -10.15 16.29
C ASN A 686 -26.55 -10.26 15.58
N PRO A 687 -27.47 -9.30 15.75
CA PRO A 687 -28.76 -9.34 15.06
C PRO A 687 -28.66 -9.01 13.55
N CYS A 688 -27.51 -8.52 13.08
CA CYS A 688 -27.24 -8.26 11.67
C CYS A 688 -26.77 -9.50 10.91
N GLN A 689 -26.27 -10.55 11.58
CA GLN A 689 -25.90 -11.80 10.92
C GLN A 689 -27.13 -12.47 10.32
N GLY A 690 -27.07 -12.78 9.01
CA GLY A 690 -28.23 -13.25 8.24
C GLY A 690 -29.18 -12.14 7.78
N ASN A 691 -28.93 -10.89 8.17
CA ASN A 691 -29.65 -9.68 7.76
C ASN A 691 -28.71 -8.64 7.09
N GLY A 692 -27.70 -9.13 6.35
CA GLY A 692 -26.76 -8.29 5.59
C GLY A 692 -25.30 -8.37 6.06
N ASP A 693 -25.04 -8.77 7.30
CA ASP A 693 -23.65 -9.04 7.73
C ASP A 693 -23.15 -10.38 7.18
N ASP A 694 -21.84 -10.41 6.90
CA ASP A 694 -21.14 -11.63 6.52
C ASP A 694 -21.14 -12.63 7.68
N THR A 695 -21.17 -13.93 7.35
CA THR A 695 -21.14 -15.00 8.35
C THR A 695 -19.81 -14.98 9.10
N ALA A 696 -19.87 -14.75 10.41
CA ALA A 696 -18.75 -14.89 11.33
C ALA A 696 -18.94 -16.12 12.22
N GLU A 697 -17.81 -16.75 12.55
CA GLU A 697 -17.75 -17.81 13.56
C GLU A 697 -17.73 -17.18 14.98
N PRO A 698 -18.17 -17.91 16.01
CA PRO A 698 -18.11 -17.41 17.38
C PRO A 698 -16.69 -16.96 17.80
N GLY A 699 -16.59 -15.74 18.31
CA GLY A 699 -15.31 -15.16 18.75
C GLY A 699 -14.44 -14.62 17.61
N THR A 700 -15.02 -14.37 16.43
CA THR A 700 -14.34 -13.73 15.30
C THR A 700 -15.04 -12.45 14.84
N ILE A 701 -14.25 -11.60 14.19
CA ILE A 701 -14.73 -10.45 13.42
C ILE A 701 -14.26 -10.64 11.99
N VAL A 702 -15.14 -10.44 11.02
CA VAL A 702 -14.86 -10.54 9.58
C VAL A 702 -15.03 -9.18 8.92
N GLY A 703 -14.28 -8.95 7.85
CA GLY A 703 -14.30 -7.68 7.14
C GLY A 703 -13.17 -7.56 6.13
N HIS A 704 -12.88 -6.33 5.72
CA HIS A 704 -11.88 -6.05 4.70
C HIS A 704 -10.99 -4.87 5.14
N PHE A 705 -9.69 -4.96 4.86
CA PHE A 705 -8.85 -3.77 4.93
C PHE A 705 -9.25 -2.83 3.80
N ILE A 706 -9.33 -1.54 4.09
CA ILE A 706 -9.69 -0.51 3.10
C ILE A 706 -8.66 0.59 3.12
N LYS A 707 -8.48 1.26 1.98
CA LYS A 707 -7.80 2.54 1.96
C LYS A 707 -8.73 3.59 2.54
N TYR A 708 -8.22 4.40 3.45
CA TYR A 708 -9.03 5.41 4.13
C TYR A 708 -8.20 6.67 4.33
N VAL A 709 -8.81 7.82 4.01
CA VAL A 709 -8.20 9.15 4.17
C VAL A 709 -8.87 9.86 5.34
N VAL A 710 -8.11 10.12 6.40
CA VAL A 710 -8.55 10.90 7.55
C VAL A 710 -8.33 12.38 7.28
N LEU A 711 -9.38 13.17 7.44
CA LEU A 711 -9.43 14.58 7.01
C LEU A 711 -9.10 15.59 8.12
N ASP A 712 -9.01 15.13 9.38
CA ASP A 712 -8.90 16.01 10.56
C ASP A 712 -7.86 15.50 11.58
N ALA A 713 -6.84 14.77 11.12
CA ALA A 713 -5.82 14.22 12.02
C ALA A 713 -4.52 15.04 11.95
N SER A 714 -4.08 15.55 13.10
CA SER A 714 -2.74 16.11 13.31
C SER A 714 -1.62 15.05 13.32
N GLY A 715 -1.89 13.84 12.80
CA GLY A 715 -1.05 12.65 12.91
C GLY A 715 -0.31 12.22 11.65
N GLY A 716 -0.35 13.02 10.58
CA GLY A 716 0.38 12.71 9.33
C GLY A 716 1.90 12.77 9.52
N GLY A 717 2.60 11.75 9.03
CA GLY A 717 4.06 11.71 9.00
C GLY A 717 4.66 12.55 7.88
N THR A 718 5.97 12.40 7.63
CA THR A 718 6.67 13.09 6.54
C THR A 718 6.52 12.38 5.19
N THR A 719 6.20 11.09 5.21
CA THR A 719 6.12 10.25 4.01
C THR A 719 4.80 10.47 3.29
N THR A 720 4.86 10.68 1.97
CA THR A 720 3.66 10.74 1.11
C THR A 720 2.91 9.41 1.17
N CYS A 721 1.59 9.47 1.28
CA CYS A 721 0.76 8.27 1.30
C CYS A 721 0.71 7.60 -0.08
N GLU A 722 0.45 6.30 -0.14
CA GLU A 722 0.18 5.57 -1.38
C GLU A 722 -1.23 4.97 -1.36
N LEU A 723 -2.09 5.35 -2.32
CA LEU A 723 -3.50 4.89 -2.36
C LEU A 723 -3.64 3.39 -2.63
N ASN A 724 -2.65 2.78 -3.28
CA ASN A 724 -2.68 1.37 -3.66
C ASN A 724 -2.04 0.44 -2.63
N ALA A 725 -1.47 0.99 -1.55
CA ALA A 725 -0.84 0.25 -0.47
C ALA A 725 -1.75 0.20 0.78
N LEU A 726 -1.59 -0.85 1.58
CA LEU A 726 -2.12 -0.88 2.95
C LEU A 726 -1.61 0.34 3.72
N GLY A 727 -2.45 0.89 4.60
CA GLY A 727 -2.10 2.01 5.46
C GLY A 727 -3.17 3.08 5.46
N GLU A 728 -3.27 3.80 6.57
CA GLU A 728 -4.12 4.97 6.71
C GLU A 728 -3.44 6.23 6.13
N CYS A 729 -4.14 6.98 5.27
CA CYS A 729 -3.69 8.30 4.84
C CYS A 729 -4.30 9.37 5.74
N VAL A 730 -3.56 10.47 5.91
CA VAL A 730 -4.00 11.68 6.61
C VAL A 730 -3.82 12.87 5.68
N ALA A 731 -4.87 13.67 5.52
CA ALA A 731 -4.80 14.93 4.83
C ALA A 731 -4.19 16.00 5.76
N VAL A 732 -3.07 16.59 5.36
CA VAL A 732 -2.35 17.59 6.16
C VAL A 732 -2.26 18.91 5.40
N LEU A 733 -2.68 20.01 6.02
CA LEU A 733 -2.40 21.35 5.50
C LEU A 733 -0.90 21.62 5.65
N THR A 734 -0.19 21.72 4.54
CA THR A 734 1.27 21.88 4.48
C THR A 734 1.69 23.29 4.11
N ARG A 735 0.74 24.12 3.70
CA ARG A 735 0.98 25.51 3.34
C ARG A 735 -0.24 26.37 3.55
#